data_AF-A0A8S3QYF3-F1
#
_entry.id   AF-A0A8S3QYF3-F1
#
_cell.length_a   1.000
_cell.length_b   1.000
_cell.length_c   1.000
_cell.angle_alpha   90.00
_cell.angle_beta   90.00
_cell.angle_gamma   90.00
#
_symmetry.space_group_name_H-M   'P 1'
#
loop_
_entity.id
_entity.type
_entity.pdbx_description
1 polymer ?
#
loop_
_entity_poly.entity_id
_entity_poly.type
_entity_poly.pdbx_seq_one_letter_code
_entity_poly.pdbx_strand_id
1 'polypeptide(L)'
;MSENGMIQKVDLYQIWEQEEFRQILPFKEYIFDMLIHLDIVSEQRRYDTKTGSRLPIENFFVPCMLTQRNDTDFLKQECTPERTLSLAFVFKGTIIPPALPNRLICACLSMWTLKEYQGRKLMFSGIVGLSFDKEHDIVVCVEGHKILLYLVHKRSKGLIIPDIATSVRDCLFVTLERISEFYQSSIHCKTSSKLPFLTEYSCSKLNCFTSEKKLVSETEECLCKHGENIKNNWRIWNKKKEQKQCDANCQGLSEDALSQIPSNTELLRLSVNCETRMLHDLALHLGMEEMVWSDMVENYPTNTQMVKFLTLMHLKENDEITFTELNNGLREMEITPHTLCVVRQRKQVKSSILDDILDCIPSDEIVDRLAPLIGKIVFQLGIELGLSVEEIESIKEKWDRDLTAQNKEVLFTWRKDRTVKPTIRVLEQAFVNIGKGARCLKEVLKDVDPNTLKAVEIVTDRIRENENRIIQDIQTSQILDHMMTNLVISVDDRRRIEQHAGQDDQNKALLDIVIKMREPAYSVFVDGLRNYGYEDIANDLKCDFSPSPVSAETKGLSDWNVPLYKVRLQKNYLKVITDIQHDSIVDHLITRDVVSVDDGKKIESGKTPQEKNRTLMDMLLRKNEQGFNEFLKALQKDSIYADLADQIEKTEVTSTDMATLYKCLK
;
A
#
# COMPACT_ATOMS: atom_id res chain seq x y z
N MET A 1 11.32 40.59 10.39
CA MET A 1 11.00 39.45 9.49
C MET A 1 11.63 38.20 10.08
N SER A 2 10.91 37.08 10.08
CA SER A 2 11.25 35.92 10.92
C SER A 2 12.53 35.20 10.47
N GLU A 3 13.34 34.79 11.44
CA GLU A 3 14.50 33.91 11.29
C GLU A 3 14.21 32.60 10.54
N ASN A 4 12.94 32.22 10.46
CA ASN A 4 12.47 30.93 9.95
C ASN A 4 12.09 30.95 8.45
N GLY A 5 12.30 32.08 7.75
CA GLY A 5 11.97 32.21 6.31
C GLY A 5 10.50 32.05 5.99
N MET A 6 9.62 32.29 6.96
CA MET A 6 8.17 32.28 6.80
C MET A 6 7.60 33.70 6.91
N ILE A 7 6.61 33.99 6.08
CA ILE A 7 5.85 35.23 6.09
C ILE A 7 4.36 34.94 5.99
N GLN A 8 3.53 35.69 6.72
CA GLN A 8 2.09 35.64 6.54
C GLN A 8 1.66 36.60 5.44
N LYS A 9 0.55 36.28 4.76
CA LYS A 9 -0.02 37.18 3.74
C LYS A 9 -0.33 38.57 4.33
N VAL A 10 -0.81 38.61 5.57
CA VAL A 10 -1.05 39.85 6.33
C VAL A 10 0.22 40.66 6.55
N ASP A 11 1.35 40.01 6.85
CA ASP A 11 2.63 40.72 7.05
C ASP A 11 3.09 41.43 5.78
N LEU A 12 2.94 40.78 4.61
CA LEU A 12 3.22 41.41 3.32
C LEU A 12 2.33 42.61 3.06
N TYR A 13 1.07 42.54 3.47
CA TYR A 13 0.11 43.63 3.25
C TYR A 13 0.43 44.82 4.14
N GLN A 14 0.82 44.57 5.39
CA GLN A 14 1.29 45.61 6.29
C GLN A 14 2.54 46.31 5.76
N ILE A 15 3.45 45.58 5.09
CA ILE A 15 4.61 46.18 4.43
C ILE A 15 4.16 47.09 3.29
N TRP A 16 3.22 46.63 2.44
CA TRP A 16 2.74 47.42 1.31
C TRP A 16 1.81 48.57 1.68
N GLU A 17 1.31 48.61 2.92
CA GLU A 17 0.56 49.73 3.48
C GLU A 17 1.45 50.91 3.90
N GLN A 18 2.77 50.73 3.96
CA GLN A 18 3.72 51.81 4.23
C GLN A 18 3.70 52.86 3.10
N GLU A 19 4.02 54.10 3.44
CA GLU A 19 3.87 55.25 2.55
C GLU A 19 4.66 55.08 1.24
N GLU A 20 5.83 54.46 1.33
CA GLU A 20 6.74 54.17 0.23
C GLU A 20 6.15 53.21 -0.80
N PHE A 21 5.18 52.37 -0.40
CA PHE A 21 4.54 51.37 -1.26
C PHE A 21 3.08 51.71 -1.60
N ARG A 22 2.60 52.89 -1.22
CA ARG A 22 1.19 53.29 -1.40
C ARG A 22 0.70 53.20 -2.84
N GLN A 23 1.60 53.38 -3.81
CA GLN A 23 1.29 53.29 -5.24
C GLN A 23 1.01 51.86 -5.72
N ILE A 24 1.58 50.84 -5.05
CA ILE A 24 1.41 49.43 -5.43
C ILE A 24 0.29 48.74 -4.64
N LEU A 25 -0.16 49.33 -3.53
CA LEU A 25 -1.20 48.77 -2.66
C LEU A 25 -2.50 48.37 -3.40
N PRO A 26 -3.01 49.13 -4.40
CA PRO A 26 -4.18 48.71 -5.19
C PRO A 26 -3.98 47.39 -5.96
N PHE A 27 -2.74 47.00 -6.21
CA PHE A 27 -2.36 45.80 -6.97
C PHE A 27 -1.80 44.67 -6.10
N LYS A 28 -1.94 44.75 -4.77
CA LYS A 28 -1.30 43.81 -3.84
C LYS A 28 -1.56 42.33 -4.12
N GLU A 29 -2.79 41.96 -4.48
CA GLU A 29 -3.12 40.56 -4.81
C GLU A 29 -2.38 40.12 -6.09
N TYR A 30 -2.39 40.94 -7.14
CA TYR A 30 -1.68 40.65 -8.38
C TYR A 30 -0.16 40.55 -8.17
N ILE A 31 0.42 41.44 -7.38
CA ILE A 31 1.84 41.39 -7.03
C ILE A 31 2.13 40.11 -6.24
N PHE A 32 1.26 39.74 -5.31
CA PHE A 32 1.40 38.51 -4.54
C PHE A 32 1.38 37.27 -5.43
N ASP A 33 0.42 37.17 -6.35
CA ASP A 33 0.35 36.09 -7.33
C ASP A 33 1.58 36.07 -8.23
N MET A 34 2.09 37.24 -8.61
CA MET A 34 3.34 37.35 -9.37
C MET A 34 4.55 36.87 -8.55
N LEU A 35 4.62 37.15 -7.25
CA LEU A 35 5.70 36.65 -6.39
C LEU A 35 5.67 35.12 -6.27
N ILE A 36 4.47 34.53 -6.24
CA ILE A 36 4.30 33.07 -6.28
C ILE A 36 4.72 32.53 -7.65
N HIS A 37 4.23 33.14 -8.73
CA HIS A 37 4.54 32.72 -10.10
C HIS A 37 6.03 32.80 -10.44
N LEU A 38 6.74 33.77 -9.86
CA LEU A 38 8.19 33.95 -10.04
C LEU A 38 9.03 33.12 -9.06
N ASP A 39 8.43 32.20 -8.30
CA ASP A 39 9.09 31.37 -7.29
C ASP A 39 9.91 32.20 -6.27
N ILE A 40 9.42 33.40 -5.92
CA ILE A 40 10.01 34.24 -4.88
C ILE A 40 9.40 33.87 -3.53
N VAL A 41 8.09 33.63 -3.53
CA VAL A 41 7.31 33.18 -2.39
C VAL A 41 6.73 31.81 -2.74
N SER A 42 6.87 30.82 -1.85
CA SER A 42 6.32 29.49 -2.06
C SER A 42 5.16 29.22 -1.13
N GLU A 43 4.04 28.82 -1.72
CA GLU A 43 2.95 28.16 -1.01
C GLU A 43 3.37 26.74 -0.64
N GLN A 44 3.18 26.34 0.62
CA GLN A 44 3.27 24.94 0.97
C GLN A 44 1.98 24.24 0.55
N ARG A 45 2.03 23.35 -0.43
CA ARG A 45 0.88 22.49 -0.72
C ARG A 45 0.66 21.55 0.46
N ARG A 46 -0.38 21.82 1.24
CA ARG A 46 -0.87 20.91 2.29
C ARG A 46 -2.23 20.38 1.88
N TYR A 47 -2.32 19.06 1.88
CA TYR A 47 -3.59 18.35 1.91
C TYR A 47 -3.79 17.84 3.33
N ASP A 48 -4.99 18.00 3.87
CA ASP A 48 -5.38 17.28 5.07
C ASP A 48 -5.28 15.78 4.78
N THR A 49 -4.45 15.06 5.53
CA THR A 49 -4.21 13.62 5.30
C THR A 49 -5.44 12.76 5.56
N LYS A 50 -6.46 13.28 6.27
CA LYS A 50 -7.72 12.59 6.57
C LYS A 50 -8.81 12.95 5.55
N THR A 51 -8.92 14.22 5.18
CA THR A 51 -10.02 14.70 4.32
C THR A 51 -9.61 14.92 2.86
N GLY A 52 -8.31 14.95 2.56
CA GLY A 52 -7.77 15.26 1.24
C GLY A 52 -8.05 16.69 0.77
N SER A 53 -8.61 17.55 1.62
CA SER A 53 -8.91 18.94 1.31
C SER A 53 -7.65 19.80 1.40
N ARG A 54 -7.57 20.86 0.55
CA ARG A 54 -6.47 21.82 0.61
C ARG A 54 -6.65 22.66 1.88
N LEU A 55 -5.66 22.63 2.78
CA LEU A 55 -5.71 23.48 3.97
C LEU A 55 -5.50 24.95 3.56
N PRO A 56 -6.24 25.92 4.14
CA PRO A 56 -6.01 27.33 3.89
C PRO A 56 -4.57 27.70 4.28
N ILE A 57 -3.88 28.39 3.38
CA ILE A 57 -2.46 28.72 3.54
C ILE A 57 -2.36 30.13 4.13
N GLU A 58 -2.07 30.20 5.42
CA GLU A 58 -1.79 31.48 6.10
C GLU A 58 -0.31 31.85 6.07
N ASN A 59 0.58 30.86 5.91
CA ASN A 59 2.03 31.03 5.96
C ASN A 59 2.69 30.63 4.64
N PHE A 60 3.59 31.47 4.15
CA PHE A 60 4.34 31.30 2.91
C PHE A 60 5.83 31.24 3.21
N PHE A 61 6.57 30.52 2.38
CA PHE A 61 8.02 30.42 2.51
C PHE A 61 8.74 31.39 1.58
N VAL A 62 9.82 32.00 2.07
CA VAL A 62 10.64 32.95 1.30
C VAL A 62 12.11 32.56 1.45
N PRO A 63 12.61 31.54 0.71
CA PRO A 63 13.94 30.98 0.86
C PRO A 63 15.07 32.01 0.75
N CYS A 64 14.89 33.04 -0.09
CA CYS A 64 15.91 34.09 -0.28
C CYS A 64 16.16 34.96 0.95
N MET A 65 15.27 34.91 1.95
CA MET A 65 15.43 35.64 3.22
C MET A 65 16.14 34.85 4.31
N LEU A 66 16.46 33.57 4.06
CA LEU A 66 17.14 32.73 5.04
C LEU A 66 18.63 33.06 5.12
N THR A 67 19.05 33.53 6.29
CA THR A 67 20.45 33.80 6.64
C THR A 67 21.04 32.74 7.56
N GLN A 68 20.19 31.94 8.21
CA GLN A 68 20.62 30.91 9.14
C GLN A 68 21.39 29.81 8.41
N ARG A 69 22.54 29.43 8.97
CA ARG A 69 23.26 28.23 8.56
C ARG A 69 22.57 27.01 9.15
N ASN A 70 22.70 25.87 8.47
CA ASN A 70 22.26 24.61 9.04
C ASN A 70 23.09 24.30 10.29
N ASP A 71 22.48 24.46 11.45
CA ASP A 71 23.04 24.15 12.78
C ASP A 71 22.59 22.78 13.29
N THR A 72 21.81 22.04 12.49
CA THR A 72 21.34 20.70 12.82
C THR A 72 22.34 19.64 12.38
N ASP A 73 22.40 18.53 13.12
CA ASP A 73 23.15 17.35 12.70
C ASP A 73 22.38 16.47 11.72
N PHE A 74 21.25 16.93 11.17
CA PHE A 74 20.38 16.14 10.29
C PHE A 74 21.14 15.53 9.10
N LEU A 75 21.91 16.33 8.37
CA LEU A 75 22.70 15.84 7.23
C LEU A 75 23.71 14.76 7.66
N LYS A 76 24.28 14.87 8.87
CA LYS A 76 25.26 13.89 9.36
C LYS A 76 24.59 12.60 9.83
N GLN A 77 23.42 12.71 10.47
CA GLN A 77 22.73 11.57 11.08
C GLN A 77 21.84 10.81 10.10
N GLU A 78 21.13 11.52 9.23
CA GLU A 78 20.12 10.93 8.35
C GLU A 78 20.64 10.67 6.94
N CYS A 79 21.51 11.53 6.40
CA CYS A 79 22.05 11.35 5.06
C CYS A 79 23.29 10.43 5.07
N THR A 80 23.13 9.19 5.49
CA THR A 80 24.24 8.22 5.59
C THR A 80 24.45 7.42 4.30
N PRO A 81 25.67 6.93 4.01
CA PRO A 81 25.97 6.08 2.86
C PRO A 81 25.05 4.86 2.71
N GLU A 82 24.52 4.34 3.81
CA GLU A 82 23.67 3.15 3.88
C GLU A 82 22.20 3.47 3.57
N ARG A 83 21.80 4.74 3.71
CA ARG A 83 20.40 5.19 3.64
C ARG A 83 20.11 6.14 2.47
N THR A 84 21.15 6.71 1.87
CA THR A 84 21.02 7.81 0.91
C THR A 84 21.53 7.45 -0.49
N LEU A 85 20.78 7.90 -1.50
CA LEU A 85 21.27 8.08 -2.87
C LEU A 85 21.53 9.56 -3.10
N SER A 86 22.68 9.90 -3.71
CA SER A 86 23.02 11.29 -4.00
C SER A 86 23.27 11.54 -5.48
N LEU A 87 22.88 12.74 -5.90
CA LEU A 87 22.97 13.29 -7.23
C LEU A 87 23.47 14.73 -7.11
N ALA A 88 24.22 15.22 -8.09
CA ALA A 88 24.59 16.64 -8.16
C ALA A 88 24.29 17.22 -9.54
N PHE A 89 23.69 18.41 -9.56
CA PHE A 89 23.65 19.27 -10.74
C PHE A 89 24.81 20.26 -10.65
N VAL A 90 25.74 20.18 -11.60
CA VAL A 90 27.03 20.88 -11.57
C VAL A 90 27.08 21.91 -12.68
N PHE A 91 27.14 23.19 -12.30
CA PHE A 91 27.20 24.31 -13.23
C PHE A 91 28.64 24.55 -13.68
N LYS A 92 28.83 24.95 -14.95
CA LYS A 92 30.17 25.27 -15.47
C LYS A 92 30.79 26.52 -14.85
N GLY A 93 29.98 27.45 -14.33
CA GLY A 93 30.45 28.65 -13.67
C GLY A 93 30.97 28.37 -12.26
N THR A 94 31.83 29.24 -11.73
CA THR A 94 32.34 29.12 -10.35
C THR A 94 31.30 29.48 -9.29
N ILE A 95 30.26 30.22 -9.68
CA ILE A 95 29.20 30.73 -8.80
C ILE A 95 27.84 30.52 -9.49
N ILE A 96 26.89 29.92 -8.79
CA ILE A 96 25.48 29.89 -9.20
C ILE A 96 24.84 31.21 -8.73
N PRO A 97 24.13 31.95 -9.60
CA PRO A 97 23.37 33.12 -9.16
C PRO A 97 22.41 32.73 -8.02
N PRO A 98 22.42 33.39 -6.84
CA PRO A 98 21.63 32.96 -5.68
C PRO A 98 20.12 32.83 -5.93
N ALA A 99 19.61 33.55 -6.92
CA ALA A 99 18.21 33.49 -7.29
C ALA A 99 17.79 32.12 -7.87
N LEU A 100 18.68 31.44 -8.60
CA LEU A 100 18.41 30.11 -9.18
C LEU A 100 18.15 29.02 -8.13
N PRO A 101 19.03 28.78 -7.12
CA PRO A 101 18.77 27.81 -6.09
C PRO A 101 17.59 28.20 -5.19
N ASN A 102 17.37 29.49 -4.93
CA ASN A 102 16.21 29.94 -4.15
C ASN A 102 14.89 29.60 -4.85
N ARG A 103 14.81 29.82 -6.17
CA ARG A 103 13.65 29.42 -6.97
C ARG A 103 13.47 27.91 -7.02
N LEU A 104 14.56 27.14 -7.13
CA LEU A 104 14.48 25.68 -7.05
C LEU A 104 13.92 25.23 -5.69
N ILE A 105 14.39 25.82 -4.59
CA ILE A 105 13.89 25.52 -3.24
C ILE A 105 12.40 25.89 -3.12
N CYS A 106 11.97 27.03 -3.66
CA CYS A 106 10.54 27.40 -3.75
C CYS A 106 9.74 26.35 -4.51
N ALA A 107 10.19 25.97 -5.71
CA ALA A 107 9.52 24.93 -6.48
C ALA A 107 9.42 23.62 -5.68
N CYS A 108 10.48 23.22 -4.98
CA CYS A 108 10.45 22.05 -4.11
C CYS A 108 9.43 22.15 -2.96
N LEU A 109 9.31 23.31 -2.31
CA LEU A 109 8.34 23.58 -1.24
C LEU A 109 6.89 23.61 -1.74
N SER A 110 6.70 23.94 -3.02
CA SER A 110 5.39 23.83 -3.69
C SER A 110 4.99 22.38 -3.96
N MET A 111 5.96 21.47 -4.06
CA MET A 111 5.75 20.07 -4.42
C MET A 111 5.71 19.14 -3.21
N TRP A 112 6.52 19.42 -2.18
CA TRP A 112 6.73 18.53 -1.05
C TRP A 112 6.60 19.25 0.29
N THR A 113 6.28 18.46 1.31
CA THR A 113 6.10 18.97 2.67
C THR A 113 7.44 19.22 3.33
N LEU A 114 7.63 20.41 3.89
CA LEU A 114 8.82 20.72 4.69
C LEU A 114 8.96 19.75 5.86
N LYS A 115 10.14 19.15 5.99
CA LYS A 115 10.46 18.17 7.04
C LYS A 115 10.75 18.89 8.35
N GLU A 116 10.27 18.30 9.44
CA GLU A 116 10.65 18.69 10.80
C GLU A 116 11.57 17.62 11.40
N TYR A 117 12.61 18.06 12.08
CA TYR A 117 13.60 17.24 12.76
C TYR A 117 13.88 17.84 14.14
N GLN A 118 13.65 17.06 15.20
CA GLN A 118 13.77 17.51 16.60
C GLN A 118 12.98 18.81 16.87
N GLY A 119 11.79 18.93 16.28
CA GLY A 119 10.93 20.11 16.41
C GLY A 119 11.38 21.34 15.61
N ARG A 120 12.46 21.24 14.83
CA ARG A 120 12.95 22.30 13.95
C ARG A 120 12.62 21.99 12.50
N LYS A 121 12.18 23.02 11.75
CA LYS A 121 11.95 22.93 10.31
C LYS A 121 13.29 22.91 9.57
N LEU A 122 13.47 21.97 8.64
CA LEU A 122 14.69 21.82 7.87
C LEU A 122 14.73 22.77 6.68
N MET A 123 14.84 24.07 6.94
CA MET A 123 14.91 25.11 5.92
C MET A 123 15.96 26.13 6.35
N PHE A 124 17.09 26.14 5.65
CA PHE A 124 18.25 27.00 5.95
C PHE A 124 18.75 27.68 4.67
N SER A 125 19.69 28.60 4.81
CA SER A 125 20.31 29.25 3.65
C SER A 125 20.94 28.20 2.72
N GLY A 126 20.35 28.01 1.52
CA GLY A 126 20.80 27.03 0.53
C GLY A 126 20.50 25.57 0.85
N ILE A 127 19.73 25.25 1.90
CA ILE A 127 19.39 23.86 2.27
C ILE A 127 17.90 23.73 2.57
N VAL A 128 17.25 22.72 2.00
CA VAL A 128 15.87 22.35 2.35
C VAL A 128 15.73 20.84 2.49
N GLY A 129 15.13 20.39 3.60
CA GLY A 129 14.74 19.01 3.86
C GLY A 129 13.23 18.85 3.74
N LEU A 130 12.79 17.86 2.98
CA LEU A 130 11.40 17.67 2.56
C LEU A 130 10.98 16.22 2.79
N SER A 131 9.75 16.01 3.23
CA SER A 131 9.12 14.69 3.28
C SER A 131 8.54 14.39 1.91
N PHE A 132 9.04 13.33 1.26
CA PHE A 132 8.48 12.85 -0.01
C PHE A 132 7.30 11.91 0.24
N ASP A 133 7.49 10.92 1.12
CA ASP A 133 6.45 10.02 1.59
C ASP A 133 6.73 9.56 3.04
N LYS A 134 6.07 8.47 3.49
CA LYS A 134 6.25 7.93 4.84
C LYS A 134 7.63 7.32 5.09
N GLU A 135 8.35 6.88 4.06
CA GLU A 135 9.63 6.16 4.16
C GLU A 135 10.80 6.93 3.52
N HIS A 136 10.52 7.97 2.74
CA HIS A 136 11.51 8.74 1.98
C HIS A 136 11.47 10.23 2.31
N ASP A 137 12.67 10.79 2.48
CA ASP A 137 12.92 12.22 2.59
C ASP A 137 13.80 12.69 1.41
N ILE A 138 13.61 13.93 0.97
CA ILE A 138 14.43 14.60 -0.04
C ILE A 138 15.18 15.74 0.62
N VAL A 139 16.47 15.89 0.31
CA VAL A 139 17.25 17.04 0.75
C VAL A 139 17.92 17.68 -0.44
N VAL A 140 17.72 18.98 -0.60
CA VAL A 140 18.40 19.80 -1.61
C VAL A 140 19.37 20.72 -0.90
N CYS A 141 20.65 20.66 -1.26
CA CYS A 141 21.74 21.44 -0.67
C CYS A 141 22.52 22.16 -1.77
N VAL A 142 22.87 23.42 -1.55
CA VAL A 142 23.60 24.25 -2.51
C VAL A 142 25.01 24.48 -2.01
N GLU A 143 26.00 23.99 -2.75
CA GLU A 143 27.41 24.05 -2.38
C GLU A 143 28.24 24.62 -3.54
N GLY A 144 28.52 25.92 -3.47
CA GLY A 144 29.31 26.64 -4.48
C GLY A 144 28.65 26.62 -5.86
N HIS A 145 29.18 25.80 -6.76
CA HIS A 145 28.68 25.62 -8.13
C HIS A 145 27.86 24.32 -8.31
N LYS A 146 27.50 23.66 -7.21
CA LYS A 146 26.74 22.42 -7.21
C LYS A 146 25.43 22.57 -6.47
N ILE A 147 24.39 21.92 -7.01
CA ILE A 147 23.15 21.64 -6.30
C ILE A 147 23.14 20.14 -6.04
N LEU A 148 23.30 19.77 -4.77
CA LEU A 148 23.28 18.39 -4.29
C LEU A 148 21.85 17.99 -3.96
N LEU A 149 21.47 16.80 -4.38
CA LEU A 149 20.21 16.16 -4.10
C LEU A 149 20.47 14.85 -3.38
N TYR A 150 19.88 14.71 -2.20
CA TYR A 150 19.90 13.48 -1.41
C TYR A 150 18.49 12.90 -1.35
N LEU A 151 18.33 11.65 -1.78
CA LEU A 151 17.11 10.87 -1.56
C LEU A 151 17.39 9.87 -0.46
N VAL A 152 16.74 10.05 0.69
CA VAL A 152 17.02 9.35 1.94
C VAL A 152 15.89 8.40 2.25
N HIS A 153 16.19 7.11 2.41
CA HIS A 153 15.24 6.14 2.92
C HIS A 153 15.43 5.96 4.44
N LYS A 154 14.33 5.86 5.20
CA LYS A 154 14.37 5.74 6.67
C LYS A 154 15.18 4.54 7.17
N ARG A 155 15.10 3.41 6.45
CA ARG A 155 15.81 2.17 6.76
C ARG A 155 17.10 1.93 5.96
N SER A 156 17.03 1.92 4.62
CA SER A 156 18.18 1.58 3.77
C SER A 156 18.01 2.12 2.36
N LYS A 157 19.09 2.63 1.73
CA LYS A 157 19.10 3.10 0.34
C LYS A 157 18.73 1.99 -0.63
N GLY A 158 19.00 0.74 -0.26
CA GLY A 158 18.63 -0.40 -1.09
C GLY A 158 17.13 -0.39 -1.36
N LEU A 159 16.31 0.03 -0.40
CA LEU A 159 14.84 0.03 -0.52
C LEU A 159 14.30 1.18 -1.37
N ILE A 160 15.16 2.11 -1.81
CA ILE A 160 14.74 3.20 -2.71
C ILE A 160 14.38 2.61 -4.07
N ILE A 161 13.12 2.76 -4.44
CA ILE A 161 12.61 2.31 -5.72
C ILE A 161 13.21 3.21 -6.82
N PRO A 162 13.83 2.65 -7.88
CA PRO A 162 14.41 3.44 -8.96
C PRO A 162 13.43 4.41 -9.63
N ASP A 163 12.15 4.07 -9.70
CA ASP A 163 11.13 4.94 -10.27
C ASP A 163 10.93 6.21 -9.42
N ILE A 164 11.04 6.11 -8.09
CA ILE A 164 11.01 7.28 -7.20
C ILE A 164 12.23 8.16 -7.47
N ALA A 165 13.42 7.57 -7.47
CA ALA A 165 14.66 8.30 -7.73
C ALA A 165 14.64 8.99 -9.10
N THR A 166 14.27 8.28 -10.14
CA THR A 166 14.16 8.80 -11.51
C THR A 166 13.12 9.91 -11.59
N SER A 167 11.94 9.74 -10.97
CA SER A 167 10.89 10.78 -10.95
C SER A 167 11.33 12.05 -10.23
N VAL A 168 12.00 11.92 -9.08
CA VAL A 168 12.53 13.08 -8.33
C VAL A 168 13.62 13.77 -9.15
N ARG A 169 14.55 13.02 -9.76
CA ARG A 169 15.56 13.58 -10.67
C ARG A 169 14.92 14.34 -11.82
N ASP A 170 13.99 13.74 -12.55
CA ASP A 170 13.38 14.33 -13.74
C ASP A 170 12.59 15.58 -13.40
N CYS A 171 11.82 15.52 -12.32
CA CYS A 171 11.09 16.67 -11.79
C CYS A 171 12.02 17.85 -11.48
N LEU A 172 13.13 17.60 -10.78
CA LEU A 172 14.09 18.64 -10.44
C LEU A 172 14.91 19.11 -11.64
N PHE A 173 15.27 18.20 -12.56
CA PHE A 173 15.98 18.51 -13.79
C PHE A 173 15.17 19.47 -14.67
N VAL A 174 13.90 19.13 -14.95
CA VAL A 174 12.99 19.94 -15.77
C VAL A 174 12.72 21.30 -15.10
N THR A 175 12.51 21.30 -13.78
CA THR A 175 12.36 22.54 -13.01
C THR A 175 13.60 23.43 -13.14
N LEU A 176 14.80 22.85 -12.98
CA LEU A 176 16.06 23.58 -13.08
C LEU A 176 16.34 24.10 -14.49
N GLU A 177 15.98 23.33 -15.52
CA GLU A 177 16.07 23.72 -16.93
C GLU A 177 15.18 24.94 -17.20
N ARG A 178 13.90 24.90 -16.80
CA ARG A 178 12.96 26.03 -16.94
C ARG A 178 13.43 27.29 -16.21
N ILE A 179 13.92 27.16 -14.98
CA ILE A 179 14.48 28.29 -14.22
C ILE A 179 15.70 28.85 -14.96
N SER A 180 16.56 27.98 -15.49
CA SER A 180 17.77 28.38 -16.22
C SER A 180 17.44 29.09 -17.54
N GLU A 181 16.41 28.62 -18.26
CA GLU A 181 15.90 29.26 -19.48
C GLU A 181 15.33 30.65 -19.21
N PHE A 182 14.56 30.81 -18.13
CA PHE A 182 14.03 32.10 -17.70
C PHE A 182 15.15 33.15 -17.50
N TYR A 183 16.26 32.76 -16.87
CA TYR A 183 17.37 33.69 -16.67
C TYR A 183 18.15 33.97 -17.97
N GLN A 184 18.23 33.02 -18.88
CA GLN A 184 18.85 33.23 -20.18
C GLN A 184 18.05 34.19 -21.05
N SER A 185 16.72 34.06 -21.10
CA SER A 185 15.87 34.95 -21.89
C SER A 185 15.87 36.39 -21.35
N SER A 186 15.98 36.54 -20.02
CA SER A 186 16.00 37.83 -19.34
C SER A 186 17.31 38.59 -19.52
N ILE A 187 18.44 37.88 -19.68
CA ILE A 187 19.75 38.50 -19.89
C ILE A 187 19.96 38.60 -21.41
N HIS A 188 19.87 39.80 -21.99
CA HIS A 188 20.10 40.11 -23.41
C HIS A 188 21.56 39.83 -23.91
N CYS A 189 22.24 38.83 -23.38
CA CYS A 189 23.57 38.42 -23.79
C CYS A 189 23.44 37.46 -24.99
N LYS A 190 23.58 38.02 -26.21
CA LYS A 190 23.54 37.27 -27.49
C LYS A 190 24.64 36.18 -27.63
N THR A 191 25.50 35.99 -26.63
CA THR A 191 26.63 35.06 -26.67
C THR A 191 26.52 33.87 -25.70
N SER A 192 25.45 33.71 -24.93
CA SER A 192 25.42 32.66 -23.90
C SER A 192 24.98 31.30 -24.46
N SER A 193 25.90 30.35 -24.51
CA SER A 193 25.57 28.93 -24.41
C SER A 193 24.59 28.73 -23.25
N LYS A 194 23.46 28.02 -23.49
CA LYS A 194 22.50 27.61 -22.44
C LYS A 194 23.25 27.32 -21.14
N LEU A 195 22.84 27.88 -19.99
CA LEU A 195 23.42 27.62 -18.65
C LEU A 195 23.52 26.11 -18.47
N PRO A 196 24.67 25.48 -18.79
CA PRO A 196 24.70 24.06 -19.00
C PRO A 196 25.16 23.48 -17.69
N PHE A 197 24.22 22.94 -16.93
CA PHE A 197 24.58 22.07 -15.81
C PHE A 197 24.77 20.65 -16.33
N LEU A 198 25.68 19.92 -15.68
CA LEU A 198 25.91 18.50 -15.90
C LEU A 198 25.41 17.72 -14.70
N THR A 199 25.06 16.46 -14.92
CA THR A 199 24.69 15.56 -13.82
C THR A 199 25.91 14.76 -13.37
N GLU A 200 26.17 14.74 -12.06
CA GLU A 200 27.15 13.86 -11.44
C GLU A 200 26.48 12.96 -10.38
N TYR A 201 27.04 11.78 -10.15
CA TYR A 201 26.48 10.76 -9.24
C TYR A 201 27.48 10.42 -8.15
N SER A 202 27.00 10.28 -6.90
CA SER A 202 27.87 9.95 -5.78
C SER A 202 28.14 8.44 -5.66
N CYS A 203 29.29 8.07 -5.11
CA CYS A 203 29.50 6.73 -4.55
C CYS A 203 28.94 6.65 -3.10
N SER A 204 29.32 5.64 -2.31
CA SER A 204 28.96 5.54 -0.89
C SER A 204 29.46 6.75 -0.08
N LYS A 205 30.60 7.34 -0.47
CA LYS A 205 31.09 8.59 0.10
C LYS A 205 30.32 9.75 -0.54
N LEU A 206 29.50 10.44 0.27
CA LEU A 206 28.61 11.54 -0.17
C LEU A 206 29.32 12.63 -0.99
N ASN A 207 30.61 12.84 -0.76
CA ASN A 207 31.39 13.89 -1.42
C ASN A 207 32.12 13.43 -2.70
N CYS A 208 31.90 12.19 -3.15
CA CYS A 208 32.60 11.60 -4.28
C CYS A 208 31.71 11.49 -5.52
N PHE A 209 31.76 12.50 -6.39
CA PHE A 209 30.92 12.58 -7.58
C PHE A 209 31.67 12.19 -8.86
N THR A 210 30.96 11.50 -9.78
CA THR A 210 31.46 11.17 -11.12
C THR A 210 30.47 11.62 -12.18
N SER A 211 30.99 12.28 -13.22
CA SER A 211 30.19 12.83 -14.33
C SER A 211 29.49 11.75 -15.15
N GLU A 212 28.25 12.01 -15.54
CA GLU A 212 27.45 11.14 -16.41
C GLU A 212 28.18 10.68 -17.68
N LYS A 213 28.93 11.58 -18.33
CA LYS A 213 29.66 11.27 -19.57
C LYS A 213 30.63 10.09 -19.44
N LYS A 214 31.18 9.86 -18.25
CA LYS A 214 32.07 8.71 -17.98
C LYS A 214 31.31 7.41 -17.74
N LEU A 215 30.02 7.49 -17.39
CA LEU A 215 29.18 6.33 -17.03
C LEU A 215 28.49 5.69 -18.23
N VAL A 216 28.39 6.40 -19.35
CA VAL A 216 27.71 5.93 -20.58
C VAL A 216 28.56 4.94 -21.38
N SER A 217 29.88 4.85 -21.17
CA SER A 217 30.72 3.84 -21.83
C SER A 217 30.39 2.44 -21.31
N GLU A 218 29.88 1.56 -22.18
CA GLU A 218 29.34 0.26 -21.79
C GLU A 218 30.40 -0.73 -21.25
N THR A 219 31.67 -0.52 -21.60
CA THR A 219 32.73 -1.54 -21.52
C THR A 219 33.64 -1.48 -20.29
N GLU A 220 33.56 -0.46 -19.42
CA GLU A 220 34.46 -0.33 -18.27
C GLU A 220 33.73 -0.20 -16.92
N GLU A 221 34.29 -0.83 -15.88
CA GLU A 221 33.89 -0.58 -14.50
C GLU A 221 34.13 0.90 -14.18
N CYS A 222 33.04 1.65 -14.01
CA CYS A 222 33.11 3.07 -13.64
C CYS A 222 33.41 3.19 -12.14
N LEU A 223 34.68 2.99 -11.79
CA LEU A 223 35.18 3.12 -10.44
C LEU A 223 35.38 4.59 -10.10
N CYS A 224 34.88 4.97 -8.93
CA CYS A 224 35.16 6.27 -8.35
C CYS A 224 36.60 6.34 -7.81
N LYS A 225 37.03 7.51 -7.29
CA LYS A 225 38.34 7.67 -6.65
C LYS A 225 38.56 6.74 -5.44
N HIS A 226 37.49 6.17 -4.88
CA HIS A 226 37.51 5.21 -3.77
C HIS A 226 37.42 3.75 -4.22
N GLY A 227 37.47 3.47 -5.53
CA GLY A 227 37.37 2.09 -6.05
C GLY A 227 35.96 1.50 -6.02
N GLU A 228 34.93 2.32 -5.79
CA GLU A 228 33.55 1.85 -5.80
C GLU A 228 32.89 2.03 -7.16
N ASN A 229 32.12 1.02 -7.57
CA ASN A 229 31.36 1.07 -8.81
C ASN A 229 30.10 1.97 -8.66
N ILE A 230 30.11 3.13 -9.31
CA ILE A 230 29.01 4.10 -9.27
C ILE A 230 27.84 3.71 -10.19
N LYS A 231 28.05 2.75 -11.11
CA LYS A 231 27.06 2.36 -12.14
C LYS A 231 25.74 1.91 -11.54
N ASN A 232 25.74 1.31 -10.34
CA ASN A 232 24.52 0.94 -9.64
C ASN A 232 23.70 2.17 -9.21
N ASN A 233 24.32 3.16 -8.58
CA ASN A 233 23.63 4.40 -8.21
C ASN A 233 23.14 5.16 -9.45
N TRP A 234 23.97 5.22 -10.49
CA TRP A 234 23.59 5.79 -11.78
C TRP A 234 22.37 5.07 -12.38
N ARG A 235 22.33 3.74 -12.38
CA ARG A 235 21.18 2.95 -12.86
C ARG A 235 19.90 3.23 -12.06
N ILE A 236 20.00 3.50 -10.76
CA ILE A 236 18.83 3.81 -9.93
C ILE A 236 18.25 5.19 -10.30
N TRP A 237 19.11 6.21 -10.49
CA TRP A 237 18.69 7.56 -10.88
C TRP A 237 18.31 7.69 -12.35
N ASN A 238 18.94 6.90 -13.21
CA ASN A 238 18.76 6.89 -14.65
C ASN A 238 18.25 5.51 -15.03
N LYS A 239 17.20 5.04 -14.36
CA LYS A 239 16.42 3.94 -14.92
C LYS A 239 15.79 4.52 -16.17
N LYS A 240 16.57 4.56 -17.25
CA LYS A 240 16.03 4.54 -18.60
C LYS A 240 15.00 3.43 -18.51
N LYS A 241 13.81 3.64 -19.06
CA LYS A 241 13.09 2.49 -19.57
C LYS A 241 14.12 1.87 -20.50
N GLU A 242 14.84 0.86 -20.02
CA GLU A 242 15.60 -0.03 -20.88
C GLU A 242 14.48 -0.57 -21.74
N GLN A 243 14.19 0.13 -22.85
CA GLN A 243 13.43 -0.37 -23.95
C GLN A 243 14.27 -1.58 -24.31
N LYS A 244 13.81 -2.72 -23.81
CA LYS A 244 14.50 -3.97 -24.01
C LYS A 244 14.54 -4.12 -25.51
N GLN A 245 15.68 -3.84 -26.09
CA GLN A 245 15.88 -4.11 -27.49
C GLN A 245 15.78 -5.62 -27.58
N CYS A 246 15.01 -6.09 -28.54
CA CYS A 246 15.03 -7.50 -28.85
C CYS A 246 16.46 -7.92 -29.20
N ASP A 247 16.75 -9.22 -29.14
CA ASP A 247 18.02 -9.73 -29.65
C ASP A 247 18.29 -9.13 -31.04
N ALA A 248 19.55 -8.81 -31.35
CA ALA A 248 19.91 -8.17 -32.62
C ALA A 248 19.44 -8.96 -33.86
N ASN A 249 19.13 -10.25 -33.68
CA ASN A 249 18.62 -11.16 -34.71
C ASN A 249 17.09 -11.37 -34.65
N CYS A 250 16.36 -10.62 -33.82
CA CYS A 250 14.92 -10.73 -33.73
C CYS A 250 14.29 -10.30 -35.06
N GLN A 251 13.42 -11.14 -35.63
CA GLN A 251 12.73 -10.84 -36.88
C GLN A 251 11.38 -10.13 -36.67
N GLY A 252 11.04 -9.81 -35.42
CA GLY A 252 9.72 -9.27 -35.05
C GLY A 252 8.79 -10.35 -34.47
N LEU A 253 7.50 -10.07 -34.49
CA LEU A 253 6.46 -11.06 -34.19
C LEU A 253 6.29 -12.02 -35.37
N SER A 254 5.95 -13.28 -35.10
CA SER A 254 5.58 -14.24 -36.16
C SER A 254 4.26 -13.84 -36.83
N GLU A 255 4.00 -14.35 -38.05
CA GLU A 255 2.73 -14.10 -38.75
C GLU A 255 1.51 -14.50 -37.92
N ASP A 256 1.55 -15.68 -37.29
CA ASP A 256 0.50 -16.14 -36.36
C ASP A 256 0.29 -15.20 -35.16
N ALA A 257 1.35 -14.52 -34.72
CA ALA A 257 1.26 -13.57 -33.61
C ALA A 257 0.70 -12.22 -34.08
N LEU A 258 1.02 -11.80 -35.30
CA LEU A 258 0.53 -10.58 -35.93
C LEU A 258 -0.99 -10.65 -36.21
N SER A 259 -1.53 -11.81 -36.56
CA SER A 259 -2.97 -11.98 -36.83
C SER A 259 -3.85 -12.03 -35.58
N GLN A 260 -3.28 -11.96 -34.37
CA GLN A 260 -4.04 -12.04 -33.12
C GLN A 260 -4.47 -10.66 -32.63
N ILE A 261 -5.65 -10.61 -32.01
CA ILE A 261 -6.13 -9.44 -31.28
C ILE A 261 -5.35 -9.34 -29.95
N PRO A 262 -4.77 -8.17 -29.63
CA PRO A 262 -4.03 -7.98 -28.38
C PRO A 262 -4.95 -8.10 -27.15
N SER A 263 -4.45 -8.80 -26.13
CA SER A 263 -5.08 -8.84 -24.81
C SER A 263 -5.00 -7.48 -24.11
N ASN A 264 -5.85 -7.25 -23.10
CA ASN A 264 -5.83 -6.01 -22.32
C ASN A 264 -4.47 -5.82 -21.63
N THR A 265 -3.86 -6.91 -21.18
CA THR A 265 -2.51 -6.90 -20.62
C THR A 265 -1.46 -6.44 -21.66
N GLU A 266 -1.57 -6.87 -22.91
CA GLU A 266 -0.66 -6.45 -23.98
C GLU A 266 -0.89 -4.98 -24.37
N LEU A 267 -2.14 -4.52 -24.48
CA LEU A 267 -2.45 -3.11 -24.70
C LEU A 267 -1.92 -2.22 -23.57
N LEU A 268 -2.05 -2.66 -22.31
CA LEU A 268 -1.47 -1.97 -21.18
C LEU A 268 0.06 -1.86 -21.33
N ARG A 269 0.75 -2.95 -21.63
CA ARG A 269 2.21 -2.91 -21.83
C ARG A 269 2.60 -2.01 -22.99
N LEU A 270 1.84 -1.99 -24.07
CA LEU A 270 2.07 -1.09 -25.19
C LEU A 270 1.92 0.37 -24.72
N SER A 271 0.82 0.70 -24.05
CA SER A 271 0.58 2.05 -23.52
C SER A 271 1.70 2.53 -22.58
N VAL A 272 2.34 1.64 -21.80
CA VAL A 272 3.46 2.00 -20.90
C VAL A 272 4.74 2.30 -21.68
N ASN A 273 4.96 1.61 -22.80
CA ASN A 273 6.15 1.77 -23.64
C ASN A 273 6.02 2.90 -24.67
N CYS A 274 4.79 3.36 -24.94
CA CYS A 274 4.50 4.48 -25.83
C CYS A 274 4.51 5.84 -25.12
N GLU A 275 5.10 6.84 -25.76
CA GLU A 275 4.88 8.24 -25.40
C GLU A 275 3.46 8.67 -25.78
N THR A 276 2.90 9.66 -25.09
CA THR A 276 1.52 10.11 -25.31
C THR A 276 1.30 10.63 -26.72
N ARG A 277 2.22 11.46 -27.23
CA ARG A 277 2.17 11.97 -28.60
C ARG A 277 2.27 10.84 -29.62
N MET A 278 3.14 9.88 -29.37
CA MET A 278 3.30 8.71 -30.23
C MET A 278 2.01 7.89 -30.30
N LEU A 279 1.32 7.73 -29.17
CA LEU A 279 0.07 6.99 -29.16
C LEU A 279 -1.09 7.76 -29.78
N HIS A 280 -1.12 9.08 -29.61
CA HIS A 280 -2.06 9.96 -30.30
C HIS A 280 -1.96 9.79 -31.82
N ASP A 281 -0.76 9.94 -32.35
CA ASP A 281 -0.51 9.84 -33.79
C ASP A 281 -0.82 8.42 -34.32
N LEU A 282 -0.50 7.38 -33.52
CA LEU A 282 -0.88 5.99 -33.82
C LEU A 282 -2.40 5.82 -33.87
N ALA A 283 -3.14 6.40 -32.93
CA ALA A 283 -4.59 6.29 -32.87
C ALA A 283 -5.25 6.96 -34.07
N LEU A 284 -4.81 8.16 -34.45
CA LEU A 284 -5.29 8.85 -35.66
C LEU A 284 -5.01 8.03 -36.91
N HIS A 285 -3.81 7.44 -37.01
CA HIS A 285 -3.43 6.60 -38.13
C HIS A 285 -4.30 5.34 -38.24
N LEU A 286 -4.71 4.79 -37.10
CA LEU A 286 -5.61 3.63 -37.02
C LEU A 286 -7.09 4.00 -37.17
N GLY A 287 -7.42 5.25 -37.50
CA GLY A 287 -8.78 5.68 -37.82
C GLY A 287 -9.56 6.34 -36.68
N MET A 288 -8.95 6.56 -35.50
CA MET A 288 -9.60 7.30 -34.42
C MET A 288 -9.79 8.77 -34.82
N GLU A 289 -10.99 9.32 -34.56
CA GLU A 289 -11.24 10.75 -34.74
C GLU A 289 -10.56 11.59 -33.64
N GLU A 290 -9.97 12.73 -34.00
CA GLU A 290 -9.32 13.68 -33.08
C GLU A 290 -10.23 14.11 -31.91
N MET A 291 -11.54 14.22 -32.16
CA MET A 291 -12.52 14.59 -31.15
C MET A 291 -12.62 13.53 -30.05
N VAL A 292 -12.61 12.24 -30.42
CA VAL A 292 -12.66 11.12 -29.46
C VAL A 292 -11.42 11.10 -28.57
N TRP A 293 -10.23 11.33 -29.15
CA TRP A 293 -9.00 11.46 -28.36
C TRP A 293 -9.07 12.65 -27.40
N SER A 294 -9.52 13.81 -27.89
CA SER A 294 -9.65 15.03 -27.08
C SER A 294 -10.59 14.82 -25.89
N ASP A 295 -11.74 14.18 -26.12
CA ASP A 295 -12.69 13.81 -25.07
C ASP A 295 -12.06 12.88 -24.03
N MET A 296 -11.23 11.91 -24.44
CA MET A 296 -10.50 11.05 -23.49
C MET A 296 -9.49 11.83 -22.63
N VAL A 297 -8.75 12.76 -23.23
CA VAL A 297 -7.79 13.61 -22.50
C VAL A 297 -8.51 14.50 -21.50
N GLU A 298 -9.65 15.07 -21.88
CA GLU A 298 -10.45 15.95 -21.04
C GLU A 298 -11.09 15.19 -19.85
N ASN A 299 -11.55 13.95 -20.08
CA ASN A 299 -12.12 13.10 -19.04
C ASN A 299 -11.07 12.57 -18.05
N TYR A 300 -9.79 12.46 -18.45
CA TYR A 300 -8.71 11.93 -17.60
C TYR A 300 -7.44 12.82 -17.57
N PRO A 301 -7.56 14.10 -17.19
CA PRO A 301 -6.51 15.11 -17.41
C PRO A 301 -5.25 14.88 -16.54
N THR A 302 -5.39 14.15 -15.44
CA THR A 302 -4.30 13.87 -14.49
C THR A 302 -3.69 12.49 -14.66
N ASN A 303 -4.25 11.63 -15.52
CA ASN A 303 -3.83 10.24 -15.67
C ASN A 303 -3.52 9.90 -17.13
N THR A 304 -2.40 10.44 -17.61
CA THR A 304 -1.90 10.21 -18.97
C THR A 304 -1.75 8.73 -19.31
N GLN A 305 -1.45 7.86 -18.33
CA GLN A 305 -1.33 6.42 -18.58
C GLN A 305 -2.69 5.76 -18.83
N MET A 306 -3.73 6.21 -18.13
CA MET A 306 -5.11 5.76 -18.34
C MET A 306 -5.62 6.16 -19.72
N VAL A 307 -5.42 7.43 -20.11
CA VAL A 307 -5.78 7.91 -21.46
C VAL A 307 -5.19 6.99 -22.51
N LYS A 308 -3.87 6.76 -22.44
CA LYS A 308 -3.16 5.90 -23.38
C LYS A 308 -3.74 4.47 -23.44
N PHE A 309 -4.10 3.90 -22.30
CA PHE A 309 -4.68 2.56 -22.28
C PHE A 309 -6.09 2.54 -22.87
N LEU A 310 -6.95 3.49 -22.47
CA LEU A 310 -8.33 3.59 -22.95
C LEU A 310 -8.41 3.86 -24.45
N THR A 311 -7.48 4.65 -25.01
CA THR A 311 -7.36 4.84 -26.45
C THR A 311 -7.14 3.52 -27.17
N LEU A 312 -6.19 2.71 -26.70
CA LEU A 312 -5.90 1.41 -27.29
C LEU A 312 -7.05 0.41 -27.13
N MET A 313 -7.77 0.46 -26.00
CA MET A 313 -8.97 -0.35 -25.77
C MET A 313 -10.09 0.03 -26.73
N HIS A 314 -10.35 1.32 -26.92
CA HIS A 314 -11.35 1.82 -27.85
C HIS A 314 -11.07 1.37 -29.29
N LEU A 315 -9.82 1.46 -29.72
CA LEU A 315 -9.35 0.95 -31.01
C LEU A 315 -9.60 -0.55 -31.15
N LYS A 316 -9.31 -1.34 -30.12
CA LYS A 316 -9.57 -2.78 -30.10
C LYS A 316 -11.06 -3.12 -30.20
N GLU A 317 -11.91 -2.36 -29.51
CA GLU A 317 -13.35 -2.65 -29.42
C GLU A 317 -14.13 -2.22 -30.66
N ASN A 318 -13.75 -1.13 -31.31
CA ASN A 318 -14.47 -0.59 -32.46
C ASN A 318 -13.97 -1.13 -33.80
N ASP A 319 -12.67 -1.40 -33.93
CA ASP A 319 -12.04 -1.69 -35.23
C ASP A 319 -11.41 -3.10 -35.29
N GLU A 320 -11.60 -3.92 -34.25
CA GLU A 320 -11.02 -5.28 -34.12
C GLU A 320 -9.51 -5.33 -34.39
N ILE A 321 -8.79 -4.27 -34.03
CA ILE A 321 -7.37 -4.08 -34.37
C ILE A 321 -6.52 -5.26 -33.89
N THR A 322 -5.79 -5.88 -34.83
CA THR A 322 -4.83 -6.95 -34.56
C THR A 322 -3.43 -6.39 -34.36
N PHE A 323 -2.48 -7.25 -33.99
CA PHE A 323 -1.06 -6.87 -33.97
C PHE A 323 -0.53 -6.46 -35.36
N THR A 324 -1.19 -6.85 -36.45
CA THR A 324 -0.82 -6.46 -37.83
C THR A 324 -1.04 -4.97 -38.04
N GLU A 325 -2.24 -4.46 -37.72
CA GLU A 325 -2.56 -3.03 -37.86
C GLU A 325 -1.69 -2.19 -36.93
N LEU A 326 -1.50 -2.63 -35.67
CA LEU A 326 -0.58 -1.97 -34.74
C LEU A 326 0.86 -1.91 -35.29
N ASN A 327 1.34 -3.01 -35.88
CA ASN A 327 2.69 -3.07 -36.45
C ASN A 327 2.84 -2.15 -37.66
N ASN A 328 1.83 -2.08 -38.52
CA ASN A 328 1.84 -1.21 -39.68
C ASN A 328 1.83 0.26 -39.26
N GLY A 329 0.94 0.66 -38.35
CA GLY A 329 0.91 2.03 -37.84
C GLY A 329 2.21 2.45 -37.15
N LEU A 330 2.81 1.56 -36.35
CA LEU A 330 4.12 1.84 -35.76
C LEU A 330 5.23 2.01 -36.82
N ARG A 331 5.21 1.23 -37.90
CA ARG A 331 6.19 1.35 -39.00
C ARG A 331 6.04 2.66 -39.77
N GLU A 332 4.82 3.11 -40.01
CA GLU A 332 4.56 4.38 -40.70
C GLU A 332 5.04 5.58 -39.88
N MET A 333 5.07 5.45 -38.56
CA MET A 333 5.64 6.42 -37.63
C MET A 333 7.16 6.28 -37.44
N GLU A 334 7.83 5.45 -38.24
CA GLU A 334 9.26 5.12 -38.13
C GLU A 334 9.67 4.51 -36.76
N ILE A 335 8.71 3.92 -36.04
CA ILE A 335 8.97 3.25 -34.77
C ILE A 335 9.31 1.79 -35.04
N THR A 336 10.32 1.29 -34.33
CA THR A 336 10.78 -0.09 -34.53
C THR A 336 9.64 -1.10 -34.20
N PRO A 337 9.37 -2.08 -35.07
CA PRO A 337 8.43 -3.18 -34.82
C PRO A 337 8.67 -3.95 -33.51
N HIS A 338 9.91 -3.91 -32.99
CA HIS A 338 10.30 -4.59 -31.77
C HIS A 338 9.58 -4.09 -30.51
N THR A 339 8.93 -2.92 -30.57
CA THR A 339 8.05 -2.46 -29.49
C THR A 339 6.96 -3.50 -29.19
N LEU A 340 6.38 -4.14 -30.22
CA LEU A 340 5.36 -5.18 -30.04
C LEU A 340 5.94 -6.51 -29.54
N CYS A 341 7.18 -6.82 -29.90
CA CYS A 341 7.88 -7.97 -29.34
C CYS A 341 8.03 -7.84 -27.82
N VAL A 342 8.40 -6.65 -27.33
CA VAL A 342 8.52 -6.38 -25.87
C VAL A 342 7.18 -6.52 -25.15
N VAL A 343 6.09 -6.11 -25.81
CA VAL A 343 4.73 -6.22 -25.27
C VAL A 343 4.33 -7.68 -25.07
N ARG A 344 4.61 -8.52 -26.07
CA ARG A 344 4.22 -9.94 -26.09
C ARG A 344 5.16 -10.84 -25.30
N GLN A 345 6.44 -10.52 -25.24
CA GLN A 345 7.41 -11.29 -24.46
C GLN A 345 7.05 -11.21 -22.96
N ARG A 346 6.44 -12.28 -22.44
CA ARG A 346 6.35 -12.50 -21.00
C ARG A 346 7.78 -12.56 -20.46
N LYS A 347 8.15 -11.60 -19.63
CA LYS A 347 9.44 -11.63 -18.94
C LYS A 347 9.45 -12.89 -18.08
N GLN A 348 10.07 -13.98 -18.53
CA GLN A 348 10.37 -15.09 -17.65
C GLN A 348 11.39 -14.56 -16.64
N VAL A 349 10.89 -14.25 -15.45
CA VAL A 349 11.75 -13.88 -14.34
C VAL A 349 12.25 -15.17 -13.76
N LYS A 350 13.57 -15.33 -13.72
CA LYS A 350 14.16 -16.33 -12.84
C LYS A 350 13.79 -15.91 -11.43
N SER A 351 12.74 -16.55 -10.89
CA SER A 351 12.27 -16.26 -9.56
C SER A 351 13.41 -16.54 -8.58
N SER A 352 13.50 -15.72 -7.54
CA SER A 352 14.34 -16.07 -6.39
C SER A 352 13.50 -16.43 -5.17
N ILE A 353 12.18 -16.56 -5.36
CA ILE A 353 11.27 -17.15 -4.39
C ILE A 353 11.35 -18.66 -4.64
N LEU A 354 11.26 -19.46 -3.57
CA LEU A 354 11.26 -20.91 -3.67
C LEU A 354 10.06 -21.38 -4.51
N ASP A 355 10.27 -22.30 -5.45
CA ASP A 355 9.22 -22.80 -6.34
C ASP A 355 7.99 -23.31 -5.57
N ASP A 356 8.23 -23.93 -4.41
CA ASP A 356 7.19 -24.41 -3.50
C ASP A 356 6.21 -23.33 -3.01
N ILE A 357 6.66 -22.07 -2.91
CA ILE A 357 5.84 -20.93 -2.49
C ILE A 357 5.12 -20.32 -3.69
N LEU A 358 5.73 -20.38 -4.87
CA LEU A 358 5.20 -19.71 -6.06
C LEU A 358 3.82 -20.21 -6.45
N ASP A 359 3.53 -21.49 -6.22
CA ASP A 359 2.25 -22.08 -6.59
C ASP A 359 1.17 -21.96 -5.51
N CYS A 360 1.52 -21.41 -4.34
CA CYS A 360 0.56 -21.13 -3.26
C CYS A 360 -0.28 -19.88 -3.54
N ILE A 361 -1.50 -19.87 -2.98
CA ILE A 361 -2.39 -18.70 -2.99
C ILE A 361 -1.97 -17.73 -1.87
N PRO A 362 -1.85 -16.40 -2.14
CA PRO A 362 -1.45 -15.45 -1.12
C PRO A 362 -2.54 -15.29 -0.05
N SER A 363 -2.14 -15.45 1.22
CA SER A 363 -3.00 -15.28 2.39
C SER A 363 -3.41 -13.81 2.58
N ASP A 364 -4.45 -13.55 3.39
CA ASP A 364 -4.90 -12.18 3.75
C ASP A 364 -3.75 -11.33 4.32
N GLU A 365 -2.89 -11.96 5.12
CA GLU A 365 -1.73 -11.31 5.72
C GLU A 365 -0.70 -10.88 4.67
N ILE A 366 -0.47 -11.71 3.65
CA ILE A 366 0.41 -11.35 2.52
C ILE A 366 -0.21 -10.19 1.74
N VAL A 367 -1.52 -10.24 1.46
CA VAL A 367 -2.24 -9.16 0.76
C VAL A 367 -2.14 -7.85 1.55
N ASP A 368 -2.37 -7.88 2.85
CA ASP A 368 -2.30 -6.71 3.74
C ASP A 368 -0.91 -6.08 3.79
N ARG A 369 0.14 -6.93 3.81
CA ARG A 369 1.53 -6.46 3.78
C ARG A 369 1.95 -5.93 2.41
N LEU A 370 1.37 -6.44 1.32
CA LEU A 370 1.68 -6.02 -0.05
C LEU A 370 0.97 -4.73 -0.47
N ALA A 371 -0.29 -4.54 -0.07
CA ALA A 371 -1.11 -3.39 -0.42
C ALA A 371 -0.40 -2.02 -0.31
N PRO A 372 0.31 -1.69 0.80
CA PRO A 372 1.01 -0.41 0.91
C PRO A 372 2.26 -0.29 0.03
N LEU A 373 2.82 -1.41 -0.47
CA LEU A 373 4.06 -1.42 -1.28
C LEU A 373 3.80 -1.19 -2.77
N ILE A 374 2.57 -1.39 -3.22
CA ILE A 374 2.16 -1.23 -4.63
C ILE A 374 2.17 0.25 -5.03
N GLY A 375 1.61 1.15 -4.21
CA GLY A 375 1.57 2.59 -4.49
C GLY A 375 0.50 2.96 -5.52
N LYS A 376 0.81 3.87 -6.47
CA LYS A 376 -0.16 4.48 -7.41
C LYS A 376 -0.50 3.65 -8.66
N ILE A 377 0.00 2.41 -8.75
CA ILE A 377 -0.11 1.57 -9.95
C ILE A 377 -1.26 0.56 -9.88
N VAL A 378 -2.32 0.89 -9.12
CA VAL A 378 -3.47 0.01 -8.90
C VAL A 378 -4.11 -0.44 -10.20
N PHE A 379 -4.24 0.49 -11.16
CA PHE A 379 -4.85 0.22 -12.45
C PHE A 379 -4.03 -0.79 -13.26
N GLN A 380 -2.72 -0.58 -13.33
CA GLN A 380 -1.82 -1.45 -14.07
C GLN A 380 -1.73 -2.83 -13.42
N LEU A 381 -1.74 -2.89 -12.09
CA LEU A 381 -1.77 -4.15 -11.36
C LEU A 381 -3.06 -4.92 -11.65
N GLY A 382 -4.22 -4.27 -11.58
CA GLY A 382 -5.52 -4.93 -11.84
C GLY A 382 -5.57 -5.59 -13.22
N ILE A 383 -5.17 -4.87 -14.28
CA ILE A 383 -5.14 -5.41 -15.64
C ILE A 383 -4.10 -6.54 -15.81
N GLU A 384 -2.93 -6.47 -15.16
CA GLU A 384 -1.93 -7.55 -15.18
C GLU A 384 -2.37 -8.78 -14.38
N LEU A 385 -3.27 -8.59 -13.42
CA LEU A 385 -3.92 -9.67 -12.67
C LEU A 385 -5.18 -10.23 -13.37
N GLY A 386 -5.59 -9.62 -14.49
CA GLY A 386 -6.73 -10.08 -15.29
C GLY A 386 -8.09 -9.48 -14.91
N LEU A 387 -8.12 -8.46 -14.04
CA LEU A 387 -9.36 -7.74 -13.74
C LEU A 387 -9.81 -6.89 -14.93
N SER A 388 -11.13 -6.71 -15.04
CA SER A 388 -11.75 -5.80 -16.01
C SER A 388 -11.55 -4.32 -15.64
N VAL A 389 -11.76 -3.43 -16.60
CA VAL A 389 -11.66 -1.98 -16.37
C VAL A 389 -12.75 -1.52 -15.41
N GLU A 390 -13.96 -2.07 -15.56
CA GLU A 390 -15.14 -1.77 -14.76
C GLU A 390 -14.94 -2.13 -13.29
N GLU A 391 -14.36 -3.30 -13.01
CA GLU A 391 -14.03 -3.71 -11.64
C GLU A 391 -13.01 -2.75 -11.00
N ILE A 392 -11.99 -2.35 -11.75
CA ILE A 392 -10.95 -1.46 -11.24
C ILE A 392 -11.49 -0.06 -10.98
N GLU A 393 -12.31 0.49 -11.88
CA GLU A 393 -12.96 1.80 -11.68
C GLU A 393 -13.94 1.75 -10.50
N SER A 394 -14.74 0.69 -10.36
CA SER A 394 -15.60 0.50 -9.19
C SER A 394 -14.81 0.47 -7.88
N ILE A 395 -13.63 -0.16 -7.87
CA ILE A 395 -12.71 -0.16 -6.71
C ILE A 395 -12.18 1.25 -6.42
N LYS A 396 -11.81 2.03 -7.45
CA LYS A 396 -11.32 3.41 -7.29
C LYS A 396 -12.41 4.33 -6.74
N GLU A 397 -13.64 4.22 -7.26
CA GLU A 397 -14.79 4.99 -6.79
C GLU A 397 -15.12 4.67 -5.33
N LYS A 398 -15.14 3.37 -4.97
CA LYS A 398 -15.40 2.90 -3.61
C LYS A 398 -14.37 3.42 -2.60
N TRP A 399 -13.10 3.51 -3.02
CA TRP A 399 -11.98 3.86 -2.16
C TRP A 399 -11.27 5.14 -2.65
N ASP A 400 -12.02 6.23 -2.88
CA ASP A 400 -11.44 7.47 -3.41
C ASP A 400 -10.25 7.93 -2.57
N ARG A 401 -9.11 8.18 -3.24
CA ARG A 401 -7.82 8.62 -2.68
C ARG A 401 -7.11 7.66 -1.70
N ASP A 402 -7.74 6.59 -1.22
CA ASP A 402 -7.06 5.57 -0.39
C ASP A 402 -6.42 4.48 -1.25
N LEU A 403 -5.21 4.77 -1.73
CA LEU A 403 -4.44 3.83 -2.56
C LEU A 403 -4.18 2.48 -1.87
N THR A 404 -4.08 2.45 -0.53
CA THR A 404 -3.81 1.18 0.17
C THR A 404 -5.06 0.31 0.16
N ALA A 405 -6.22 0.91 0.44
CA ALA A 405 -7.50 0.21 0.33
C ALA A 405 -7.80 -0.23 -1.11
N GLN A 406 -7.54 0.63 -2.11
CA GLN A 406 -7.68 0.27 -3.53
C GLN A 406 -6.79 -0.93 -3.91
N ASN A 407 -5.50 -0.90 -3.54
CA ASN A 407 -4.57 -2.00 -3.81
C ASN A 407 -4.99 -3.30 -3.12
N LYS A 408 -5.47 -3.21 -1.87
CA LYS A 408 -5.96 -4.35 -1.10
C LYS A 408 -7.20 -4.97 -1.76
N GLU A 409 -8.16 -4.14 -2.18
CA GLU A 409 -9.38 -4.60 -2.84
C GLU A 409 -9.08 -5.23 -4.21
N VAL A 410 -8.17 -4.66 -5.01
CA VAL A 410 -7.72 -5.28 -6.28
C VAL A 410 -7.15 -6.68 -6.05
N LEU A 411 -6.28 -6.84 -5.05
CA LEU A 411 -5.70 -8.15 -4.72
C LEU A 411 -6.78 -9.15 -4.25
N PHE A 412 -7.77 -8.70 -3.49
CA PHE A 412 -8.87 -9.56 -3.06
C PHE A 412 -9.82 -9.94 -4.18
N THR A 413 -10.18 -9.00 -5.06
CA THR A 413 -11.04 -9.27 -6.22
C THR A 413 -10.35 -10.27 -7.14
N TRP A 414 -9.06 -10.06 -7.44
CA TRP A 414 -8.27 -11.01 -8.22
C TRP A 414 -8.22 -12.40 -7.58
N ARG A 415 -8.01 -12.48 -6.25
CA ARG A 415 -7.96 -13.76 -5.55
C ARG A 415 -9.30 -14.51 -5.54
N LYS A 416 -10.42 -13.81 -5.76
CA LYS A 416 -11.75 -14.42 -5.87
C LYS A 416 -12.05 -14.89 -7.29
N ASP A 417 -11.36 -14.37 -8.30
CA ASP A 417 -11.51 -14.81 -9.67
C ASP A 417 -11.11 -16.29 -9.81
N ARG A 418 -11.99 -17.06 -10.44
CA ARG A 418 -11.87 -18.51 -10.62
C ARG A 418 -11.31 -18.89 -11.99
N THR A 419 -11.15 -17.93 -12.91
CA THR A 419 -10.66 -18.21 -14.26
C THR A 419 -9.20 -18.63 -14.28
N VAL A 420 -8.38 -18.00 -13.42
CA VAL A 420 -6.95 -18.28 -13.28
C VAL A 420 -6.63 -18.47 -11.80
N LYS A 421 -5.94 -19.57 -11.45
CA LYS A 421 -5.52 -19.83 -10.07
C LYS A 421 -4.65 -18.65 -9.56
N PRO A 422 -5.05 -17.95 -8.50
CA PRO A 422 -4.40 -16.72 -8.05
C PRO A 422 -3.13 -17.03 -7.24
N THR A 423 -2.08 -17.51 -7.89
CA THR A 423 -0.86 -17.94 -7.22
C THR A 423 0.14 -16.80 -7.03
N ILE A 424 1.06 -16.96 -6.08
CA ILE A 424 2.20 -16.05 -5.86
C ILE A 424 3.03 -15.87 -7.14
N ARG A 425 3.10 -16.87 -8.02
CA ARG A 425 3.76 -16.81 -9.33
C ARG A 425 3.12 -15.79 -10.25
N VAL A 426 1.79 -15.79 -10.35
CA VAL A 426 1.03 -14.81 -11.15
C VAL A 426 1.27 -13.41 -10.58
N LEU A 427 1.23 -13.28 -9.26
CA LEU A 427 1.49 -12.01 -8.57
C LEU A 427 2.93 -11.50 -8.79
N GLU A 428 3.94 -12.37 -8.71
CA GLU A 428 5.34 -12.02 -9.00
C GLU A 428 5.48 -11.51 -10.43
N GLN A 429 4.86 -12.21 -11.39
CA GLN A 429 4.89 -11.83 -12.79
C GLN A 429 4.24 -10.47 -13.01
N ALA A 430 3.06 -10.23 -12.44
CA ALA A 430 2.36 -8.95 -12.51
C ALA A 430 3.23 -7.82 -11.92
N PHE A 431 3.86 -8.04 -10.76
CA PHE A 431 4.76 -7.06 -10.14
C PHE A 431 5.98 -6.72 -11.00
N VAL A 432 6.51 -7.70 -11.72
CA VAL A 432 7.62 -7.46 -12.65
C VAL A 432 7.16 -6.69 -13.88
N ASN A 433 5.98 -7.00 -14.40
CA ASN A 433 5.42 -6.34 -15.58
C ASN A 433 5.13 -4.86 -15.30
N ILE A 434 4.61 -4.54 -14.12
CA ILE A 434 4.37 -3.16 -13.67
C ILE A 434 5.64 -2.45 -13.12
N GLY A 435 6.82 -3.07 -13.24
CA GLY A 435 8.11 -2.43 -12.94
C GLY A 435 8.51 -2.39 -11.46
N LYS A 436 7.72 -2.98 -10.55
CA LYS A 436 8.05 -3.12 -9.11
C LYS A 436 9.08 -4.21 -8.86
N GLY A 437 9.13 -5.21 -9.73
CA GLY A 437 10.00 -6.37 -9.59
C GLY A 437 9.60 -7.28 -8.42
N ALA A 438 10.31 -8.41 -8.29
CA ALA A 438 10.01 -9.42 -7.28
C ALA A 438 10.40 -9.01 -5.84
N ARG A 439 11.04 -7.86 -5.64
CA ARG A 439 11.61 -7.49 -4.34
C ARG A 439 10.55 -7.22 -3.28
N CYS A 440 9.48 -6.49 -3.62
CA CYS A 440 8.39 -6.22 -2.68
C CYS A 440 7.78 -7.53 -2.18
N LEU A 441 7.60 -8.48 -3.09
CA LEU A 441 7.06 -9.79 -2.79
C LEU A 441 8.00 -10.61 -1.89
N LYS A 442 9.30 -10.64 -2.19
CA LYS A 442 10.32 -11.30 -1.34
C LYS A 442 10.33 -10.75 0.09
N GLU A 443 10.22 -9.43 0.23
CA GLU A 443 10.26 -8.79 1.54
C GLU A 443 9.03 -9.10 2.40
N VAL A 444 7.88 -9.37 1.76
CA VAL A 444 6.68 -9.84 2.45
C VAL A 444 6.77 -11.34 2.77
N LEU A 445 7.31 -12.13 1.84
CA LEU A 445 7.39 -13.59 1.98
C LEU A 445 8.53 -14.09 2.87
N LYS A 446 9.52 -13.26 3.19
CA LYS A 446 10.69 -13.68 3.99
C LYS A 446 10.34 -14.22 5.38
N ASP A 447 9.21 -13.79 5.94
CA ASP A 447 8.73 -14.20 7.26
C ASP A 447 7.61 -15.26 7.17
N VAL A 448 7.27 -15.72 5.97
CA VAL A 448 6.18 -16.67 5.76
C VAL A 448 6.77 -18.07 5.66
N ASP A 449 6.38 -18.94 6.59
CA ASP A 449 6.71 -20.36 6.52
C ASP A 449 5.98 -21.02 5.33
N PRO A 450 6.71 -21.59 4.34
CA PRO A 450 6.12 -22.26 3.19
C PRO A 450 5.15 -23.38 3.56
N ASN A 451 5.43 -24.11 4.65
CA ASN A 451 4.57 -25.20 5.11
C ASN A 451 3.23 -24.67 5.60
N THR A 452 3.22 -23.49 6.22
CA THR A 452 1.99 -22.82 6.66
C THR A 452 1.12 -22.43 5.46
N LEU A 453 1.70 -21.94 4.36
CA LEU A 453 0.93 -21.64 3.14
C LEU A 453 0.32 -22.89 2.50
N LYS A 454 1.12 -23.96 2.36
CA LYS A 454 0.65 -25.23 1.81
C LYS A 454 -0.46 -25.85 2.66
N ALA A 455 -0.32 -25.80 3.99
CA ALA A 455 -1.35 -26.30 4.90
C ALA A 455 -2.68 -25.55 4.73
N VAL A 456 -2.65 -24.22 4.62
CA VAL A 456 -3.86 -23.41 4.41
C VAL A 456 -4.55 -23.75 3.09
N GLU A 457 -3.78 -23.93 2.02
CA GLU A 457 -4.33 -24.30 0.70
C GLU A 457 -5.03 -25.66 0.75
N ILE A 458 -4.38 -26.67 1.33
CA ILE A 458 -4.92 -28.03 1.46
C ILE A 458 -6.19 -28.04 2.31
N VAL A 459 -6.21 -27.31 3.42
CA VAL A 459 -7.40 -27.14 4.26
C VAL A 459 -8.54 -26.49 3.49
N THR A 460 -8.24 -25.42 2.75
CA THR A 460 -9.25 -24.68 1.97
C THR A 460 -9.85 -25.56 0.87
N ASP A 461 -9.02 -26.30 0.15
CA ASP A 461 -9.46 -27.18 -0.93
C ASP A 461 -10.35 -28.31 -0.40
N ARG A 462 -9.97 -28.94 0.72
CA ARG A 462 -10.81 -29.99 1.34
C ARG A 462 -12.15 -29.48 1.85
N ILE A 463 -12.19 -28.29 2.44
CA ILE A 463 -13.46 -27.66 2.83
C ILE A 463 -14.33 -27.43 1.61
N ARG A 464 -13.75 -26.93 0.50
CA ARG A 464 -14.48 -26.66 -0.74
C ARG A 464 -15.00 -27.93 -1.42
N GLU A 465 -14.19 -28.98 -1.46
CA GLU A 465 -14.57 -30.29 -2.02
C GLU A 465 -15.78 -30.89 -1.28
N ASN A 466 -15.93 -30.58 0.01
CA ASN A 466 -17.00 -31.10 0.87
C ASN A 466 -18.05 -30.05 1.25
N GLU A 467 -17.99 -28.84 0.68
CA GLU A 467 -18.75 -27.66 1.12
C GLU A 467 -20.27 -27.94 1.16
N ASN A 468 -20.82 -28.53 0.09
CA ASN A 468 -22.25 -28.80 -0.01
C ASN A 468 -22.75 -29.77 1.08
N ARG A 469 -21.97 -30.80 1.39
CA ARG A 469 -22.31 -31.78 2.45
C ARG A 469 -22.26 -31.11 3.82
N ILE A 470 -21.20 -30.36 4.08
CA ILE A 470 -21.05 -29.62 5.34
C ILE A 470 -22.24 -28.66 5.52
N ILE A 471 -22.60 -27.91 4.48
CA ILE A 471 -23.71 -26.94 4.52
C ILE A 471 -25.05 -27.62 4.84
N GLN A 472 -25.30 -28.80 4.30
CA GLN A 472 -26.60 -29.49 4.43
C GLN A 472 -26.73 -30.29 5.72
N ASP A 473 -25.65 -30.91 6.19
CA ASP A 473 -25.74 -31.99 7.18
C ASP A 473 -25.46 -31.51 8.62
N ILE A 474 -24.68 -30.43 8.82
CA ILE A 474 -24.25 -30.01 10.16
C ILE A 474 -25.22 -29.04 10.83
N GLN A 475 -25.37 -29.16 12.15
CA GLN A 475 -26.07 -28.19 12.99
C GLN A 475 -25.07 -27.14 13.53
N THR A 476 -25.07 -25.93 12.95
CA THR A 476 -24.10 -24.86 13.26
C THR A 476 -24.00 -24.60 14.77
N SER A 477 -25.14 -24.54 15.47
CA SER A 477 -25.18 -24.14 16.89
C SER A 477 -24.32 -25.01 17.81
N GLN A 478 -24.27 -26.33 17.56
CA GLN A 478 -23.48 -27.28 18.33
C GLN A 478 -21.98 -27.11 18.06
N ILE A 479 -21.62 -26.95 16.79
CA ILE A 479 -20.23 -26.72 16.38
C ILE A 479 -19.72 -25.38 16.94
N LEU A 480 -20.54 -24.33 16.93
CA LEU A 480 -20.19 -23.03 17.52
C LEU A 480 -19.94 -23.10 19.02
N ASP A 481 -20.70 -23.90 19.77
CA ASP A 481 -20.45 -24.07 21.21
C ASP A 481 -19.06 -24.67 21.48
N HIS A 482 -18.66 -25.66 20.67
CA HIS A 482 -17.33 -26.28 20.76
C HIS A 482 -16.21 -25.33 20.32
N MET A 483 -16.41 -24.60 19.23
CA MET A 483 -15.43 -23.63 18.75
C MET A 483 -15.26 -22.44 19.71
N MET A 484 -16.34 -21.96 20.34
CA MET A 484 -16.29 -20.97 21.41
C MET A 484 -15.49 -21.47 22.62
N THR A 485 -15.71 -22.73 23.01
CA THR A 485 -15.03 -23.35 24.16
C THR A 485 -13.52 -23.46 23.95
N ASN A 486 -13.10 -23.70 22.71
CA ASN A 486 -11.70 -23.78 22.31
C ASN A 486 -11.11 -22.43 21.83
N LEU A 487 -11.82 -21.32 22.02
CA LEU A 487 -11.36 -19.95 21.74
C LEU A 487 -11.05 -19.63 20.28
N VAL A 488 -11.46 -20.48 19.32
CA VAL A 488 -11.16 -20.29 17.89
C VAL A 488 -12.15 -19.38 17.17
N ILE A 489 -13.23 -18.97 17.85
CA ILE A 489 -14.16 -17.92 17.41
C ILE A 489 -14.51 -17.01 18.59
N SER A 490 -14.84 -15.75 18.30
CA SER A 490 -15.32 -14.78 19.28
C SER A 490 -16.84 -14.82 19.44
N VAL A 491 -17.35 -14.15 20.49
CA VAL A 491 -18.78 -13.93 20.67
C VAL A 491 -19.41 -13.13 19.51
N ASP A 492 -18.65 -12.19 18.94
CA ASP A 492 -19.11 -11.38 17.82
C ASP A 492 -19.13 -12.21 16.52
N ASP A 493 -18.19 -13.13 16.32
CA ASP A 493 -18.23 -14.12 15.23
C ASP A 493 -19.49 -14.97 15.29
N ARG A 494 -19.76 -15.56 16.46
CA ARG A 494 -20.98 -16.35 16.68
C ARG A 494 -22.24 -15.57 16.32
N ARG A 495 -22.35 -14.33 16.80
CA ARG A 495 -23.51 -13.48 16.51
C ARG A 495 -23.65 -13.18 15.02
N ARG A 496 -22.54 -12.89 14.34
CA ARG A 496 -22.56 -12.66 12.88
C ARG A 496 -23.06 -13.90 12.14
N ILE A 497 -22.64 -15.08 12.56
CA ILE A 497 -23.15 -16.34 11.99
C ILE A 497 -24.64 -16.48 12.29
N GLU A 498 -25.06 -16.41 13.55
CA GLU A 498 -26.46 -16.61 13.97
C GLU A 498 -27.44 -15.55 13.44
N GLN A 499 -26.96 -14.39 12.97
CA GLN A 499 -27.78 -13.38 12.30
C GLN A 499 -28.32 -13.83 10.94
N HIS A 500 -27.70 -14.85 10.32
CA HIS A 500 -28.22 -15.43 9.09
C HIS A 500 -29.50 -16.23 9.36
N ALA A 501 -30.51 -16.04 8.51
CA ALA A 501 -31.85 -16.59 8.72
C ALA A 501 -31.92 -18.12 8.49
N GLY A 502 -31.09 -18.66 7.58
CA GLY A 502 -31.08 -20.06 7.21
C GLY A 502 -29.87 -20.82 7.77
N GLN A 503 -30.09 -22.09 8.11
CA GLN A 503 -29.05 -23.02 8.58
C GLN A 503 -27.89 -23.13 7.57
N ASP A 504 -28.20 -23.14 6.28
CA ASP A 504 -27.20 -23.22 5.20
C ASP A 504 -26.30 -21.97 5.16
N ASP A 505 -26.89 -20.78 5.29
CA ASP A 505 -26.16 -19.52 5.33
C ASP A 505 -25.28 -19.41 6.59
N GLN A 506 -25.78 -19.93 7.72
CA GLN A 506 -25.01 -20.03 8.97
C GLN A 506 -23.80 -20.97 8.80
N ASN A 507 -24.01 -22.15 8.19
CA ASN A 507 -22.94 -23.09 7.90
C ASN A 507 -21.90 -22.49 6.94
N LYS A 508 -22.34 -21.74 5.94
CA LYS A 508 -21.43 -21.03 5.02
C LYS A 508 -20.60 -19.96 5.74
N ALA A 509 -21.23 -19.13 6.56
CA ALA A 509 -20.53 -18.12 7.36
C ALA A 509 -19.53 -18.74 8.35
N LEU A 510 -19.87 -19.91 8.92
CA LEU A 510 -18.96 -20.70 9.75
C LEU A 510 -17.74 -21.18 8.96
N LEU A 511 -17.94 -21.76 7.77
CA LEU A 511 -16.84 -22.22 6.92
C LEU A 511 -15.91 -21.07 6.50
N ASP A 512 -16.45 -19.90 6.19
CA ASP A 512 -15.66 -18.71 5.89
C ASP A 512 -14.74 -18.33 7.06
N ILE A 513 -15.22 -18.44 8.30
CA ILE A 513 -14.42 -18.19 9.51
C ILE A 513 -13.36 -19.27 9.70
N VAL A 514 -13.68 -20.55 9.51
CA VAL A 514 -12.72 -21.66 9.61
C VAL A 514 -11.56 -21.47 8.62
N ILE A 515 -11.88 -21.14 7.36
CA ILE A 515 -10.89 -20.88 6.32
C ILE A 515 -10.03 -19.66 6.69
N LYS A 516 -10.67 -18.57 7.16
CA LYS A 516 -9.97 -17.33 7.53
C LYS A 516 -9.01 -17.52 8.73
N MET A 517 -9.44 -18.25 9.75
CA MET A 517 -8.70 -18.44 11.01
C MET A 517 -7.60 -19.51 10.93
N ARG A 518 -7.58 -20.30 9.85
CA ARG A 518 -6.54 -21.29 9.50
C ARG A 518 -6.52 -22.50 10.45
N GLU A 519 -5.35 -23.10 10.61
CA GLU A 519 -5.11 -24.41 11.23
C GLU A 519 -5.75 -24.60 12.62
N PRO A 520 -5.66 -23.66 13.59
CA PRO A 520 -6.26 -23.88 14.90
C PRO A 520 -7.78 -23.98 14.86
N ALA A 521 -8.43 -23.17 14.01
CA ALA A 521 -9.88 -23.23 13.85
C ALA A 521 -10.31 -24.48 13.09
N TYR A 522 -9.52 -24.91 12.11
CA TYR A 522 -9.78 -26.11 11.34
C TYR A 522 -9.71 -27.39 12.18
N SER A 523 -8.64 -27.57 12.95
CA SER A 523 -8.48 -28.75 13.80
C SER A 523 -9.62 -28.85 14.84
N VAL A 524 -9.94 -27.74 15.50
CA VAL A 524 -11.08 -27.65 16.42
C VAL A 524 -12.43 -27.87 15.71
N PHE A 525 -12.60 -27.38 14.48
CA PHE A 525 -13.81 -27.61 13.69
C PHE A 525 -13.99 -29.11 13.39
N VAL A 526 -12.93 -29.79 12.94
CA VAL A 526 -12.94 -31.23 12.67
C VAL A 526 -13.18 -32.03 13.96
N ASP A 527 -12.58 -31.66 15.08
CA ASP A 527 -12.85 -32.30 16.37
C ASP A 527 -14.27 -32.05 16.86
N GLY A 528 -14.82 -30.85 16.62
CA GLY A 528 -16.22 -30.54 16.83
C GLY A 528 -17.13 -31.46 16.03
N LEU A 529 -16.86 -31.66 14.74
CA LEU A 529 -17.63 -32.59 13.91
C LEU A 529 -17.65 -34.01 14.49
N ARG A 530 -16.50 -34.55 14.91
CA ARG A 530 -16.43 -35.88 15.57
C ARG A 530 -17.27 -35.93 16.84
N ASN A 531 -17.12 -34.93 17.70
CA ASN A 531 -17.80 -34.88 19.01
C ASN A 531 -19.33 -34.81 18.91
N TYR A 532 -19.87 -34.27 17.82
CA TYR A 532 -21.31 -34.20 17.58
C TYR A 532 -21.84 -35.23 16.57
N GLY A 533 -21.04 -36.27 16.26
CA GLY A 533 -21.49 -37.43 15.49
C GLY A 533 -21.37 -37.30 13.97
N TYR A 534 -20.69 -36.27 13.47
CA TYR A 534 -20.39 -36.05 12.04
C TYR A 534 -19.06 -36.70 11.64
N GLU A 535 -18.86 -37.96 12.05
CA GLU A 535 -17.58 -38.66 11.91
C GLU A 535 -17.20 -38.91 10.44
N ASP A 536 -18.18 -39.12 9.56
CA ASP A 536 -17.98 -39.27 8.13
C ASP A 536 -17.40 -37.98 7.50
N ILE A 537 -18.02 -36.82 7.76
CA ILE A 537 -17.55 -35.52 7.29
C ILE A 537 -16.18 -35.20 7.89
N ALA A 538 -15.97 -35.49 9.18
CA ALA A 538 -14.68 -35.27 9.84
C ALA A 538 -13.56 -36.12 9.23
N ASN A 539 -13.85 -37.34 8.77
CA ASN A 539 -12.89 -38.21 8.12
C ASN A 539 -12.56 -37.75 6.69
N ASP A 540 -13.52 -37.21 5.95
CA ASP A 540 -13.28 -36.59 4.64
C ASP A 540 -12.38 -35.35 4.74
N LEU A 541 -12.54 -34.60 5.84
CA LEU A 541 -11.70 -33.45 6.19
C LEU A 541 -10.37 -33.84 6.89
N LYS A 542 -10.03 -35.11 7.03
CA LYS A 542 -8.80 -35.49 7.75
C LYS A 542 -7.55 -35.15 6.94
N CYS A 543 -6.79 -34.16 7.40
CA CYS A 543 -5.46 -33.83 6.89
C CYS A 543 -4.36 -34.58 7.65
N ASP A 544 -3.37 -35.14 6.94
CA ASP A 544 -2.17 -35.76 7.55
C ASP A 544 -1.13 -34.74 8.06
N PHE A 545 -1.51 -33.46 8.17
CA PHE A 545 -0.63 -32.45 8.72
C PHE A 545 -0.54 -32.65 10.23
N SER A 546 0.65 -32.99 10.72
CA SER A 546 0.96 -32.77 12.13
C SER A 546 0.93 -31.26 12.37
N PRO A 547 0.07 -30.74 13.27
CA PRO A 547 0.13 -29.34 13.65
C PRO A 547 1.57 -29.02 14.04
N SER A 548 2.23 -28.18 13.25
CA SER A 548 3.54 -27.67 13.65
C SER A 548 3.26 -26.93 14.95
N PRO A 549 3.93 -27.26 16.07
CA PRO A 549 3.66 -26.63 17.35
C PRO A 549 3.76 -25.14 17.11
N VAL A 550 2.62 -24.44 17.17
CA VAL A 550 2.52 -23.00 16.91
C VAL A 550 3.63 -22.39 17.74
N SER A 551 4.65 -21.82 17.09
CA SER A 551 5.79 -21.27 17.79
C SER A 551 5.23 -20.21 18.72
N ALA A 552 5.11 -20.56 20.01
CA ALA A 552 4.42 -19.73 20.98
C ALA A 552 5.14 -18.38 20.94
N GLU A 553 4.44 -17.33 20.48
CA GLU A 553 4.98 -15.99 20.56
C GLU A 553 5.35 -15.79 22.03
N THR A 554 6.63 -15.56 22.32
CA THR A 554 7.17 -15.47 23.69
C THR A 554 6.73 -14.21 24.43
N LYS A 555 5.59 -13.64 24.05
CA LYS A 555 4.96 -12.50 24.70
C LYS A 555 4.39 -12.93 26.04
N GLY A 556 4.58 -12.09 27.06
CA GLY A 556 3.98 -12.32 28.37
C GLY A 556 2.46 -12.21 28.29
N LEU A 557 1.76 -12.83 29.26
CA LEU A 557 0.30 -12.74 29.37
C LEU A 557 -0.21 -11.29 29.39
N SER A 558 0.58 -10.36 29.97
CA SER A 558 0.28 -8.93 30.06
C SER A 558 0.32 -8.17 28.74
N ASP A 559 0.93 -8.74 27.69
CA ASP A 559 1.14 -8.04 26.41
C ASP A 559 -0.09 -8.12 25.50
N TRP A 560 -1.06 -8.97 25.85
CA TRP A 560 -2.29 -9.15 25.10
C TRP A 560 -3.38 -8.23 25.64
N ASN A 561 -4.02 -7.46 24.76
CA ASN A 561 -5.16 -6.60 25.12
C ASN A 561 -6.49 -7.39 25.26
N VAL A 562 -6.41 -8.62 25.76
CA VAL A 562 -7.56 -9.50 25.98
C VAL A 562 -7.76 -9.66 27.48
N PRO A 563 -8.92 -9.30 28.05
CA PRO A 563 -9.13 -9.47 29.48
C PRO A 563 -9.18 -10.96 29.89
N LEU A 564 -8.46 -11.32 30.96
CA LEU A 564 -8.32 -12.70 31.44
C LEU A 564 -9.67 -13.38 31.72
N TYR A 565 -10.62 -12.64 32.28
CA TYR A 565 -11.94 -13.18 32.61
C TYR A 565 -12.73 -13.62 31.36
N LYS A 566 -12.53 -12.97 30.21
CA LYS A 566 -13.20 -13.38 28.96
C LYS A 566 -12.72 -14.74 28.49
N VAL A 567 -11.41 -14.99 28.58
CA VAL A 567 -10.81 -16.29 28.24
C VAL A 567 -11.33 -17.37 29.19
N ARG A 568 -11.36 -17.10 30.49
CA ARG A 568 -11.90 -18.04 31.49
C ARG A 568 -13.37 -18.37 31.23
N LEU A 569 -14.20 -17.36 30.96
CA LEU A 569 -15.61 -17.56 30.62
C LEU A 569 -15.77 -18.39 29.35
N GLN A 570 -15.04 -18.07 28.27
CA GLN A 570 -15.15 -18.81 27.01
C GLN A 570 -14.64 -20.26 27.13
N LYS A 571 -13.52 -20.52 27.83
CA LYS A 571 -13.03 -21.90 28.06
C LYS A 571 -14.03 -22.78 28.83
N ASN A 572 -14.94 -22.17 29.57
CA ASN A 572 -16.00 -22.87 30.30
C ASN A 572 -17.39 -22.70 29.65
N TYR A 573 -17.45 -22.20 28.41
CA TYR A 573 -18.70 -21.86 27.75
C TYR A 573 -19.68 -23.03 27.71
N LEU A 574 -19.24 -24.20 27.24
CA LEU A 574 -20.08 -25.40 27.17
C LEU A 574 -20.67 -25.80 28.54
N LYS A 575 -19.85 -25.81 29.59
CA LYS A 575 -20.31 -26.15 30.96
C LYS A 575 -21.34 -25.16 31.49
N VAL A 576 -21.09 -23.86 31.26
CA VAL A 576 -22.01 -22.80 31.69
C VAL A 576 -23.36 -22.94 30.98
N ILE A 577 -23.38 -23.25 29.67
CA ILE A 577 -24.66 -23.37 28.96
C ILE A 577 -25.45 -24.63 29.30
N THR A 578 -24.78 -25.72 29.70
CA THR A 578 -25.45 -26.99 30.02
C THR A 578 -25.90 -27.10 31.47
N ASP A 579 -25.12 -26.56 32.41
CA ASP A 579 -25.23 -26.95 33.82
C ASP A 579 -26.05 -25.97 34.67
N ILE A 580 -26.27 -24.75 34.16
CA ILE A 580 -26.85 -23.65 34.94
C ILE A 580 -28.36 -23.50 34.70
N GLN A 581 -29.10 -23.27 35.78
CA GLN A 581 -30.48 -22.74 35.74
C GLN A 581 -30.41 -21.21 35.84
N HIS A 582 -30.86 -20.50 34.80
CA HIS A 582 -30.62 -19.07 34.64
C HIS A 582 -31.45 -18.17 35.56
N ASP A 583 -32.65 -18.58 36.00
CA ASP A 583 -33.62 -17.72 36.70
C ASP A 583 -33.02 -17.00 37.93
N SER A 584 -32.42 -17.74 38.87
CA SER A 584 -31.88 -17.17 40.12
C SER A 584 -30.64 -16.31 39.91
N ILE A 585 -29.86 -16.60 38.86
CA ILE A 585 -28.62 -15.89 38.52
C ILE A 585 -28.93 -14.58 37.81
N VAL A 586 -29.88 -14.59 36.86
CA VAL A 586 -30.29 -13.39 36.12
C VAL A 586 -30.89 -12.35 37.05
N ASP A 587 -31.76 -12.75 38.00
CA ASP A 587 -32.31 -11.86 39.02
C ASP A 587 -31.20 -11.20 39.86
N HIS A 588 -30.17 -11.96 40.22
CA HIS A 588 -29.02 -11.41 40.94
C HIS A 588 -28.27 -10.38 40.11
N LEU A 589 -28.03 -10.67 38.83
CA LEU A 589 -27.31 -9.78 37.91
C LEU A 589 -28.09 -8.50 37.60
N ILE A 590 -29.42 -8.56 37.53
CA ILE A 590 -30.29 -7.38 37.40
C ILE A 590 -30.22 -6.53 38.66
N THR A 591 -30.32 -7.16 39.84
CA THR A 591 -30.22 -6.46 41.14
C THR A 591 -28.87 -5.75 41.31
N ARG A 592 -27.82 -6.24 40.66
CA ARG A 592 -26.47 -5.68 40.69
C ARG A 592 -26.16 -4.75 39.51
N ASP A 593 -27.15 -4.45 38.66
CA ASP A 593 -27.01 -3.59 37.48
C ASP A 593 -25.94 -4.10 36.48
N VAL A 594 -25.67 -5.40 36.49
CA VAL A 594 -24.78 -6.04 35.50
C VAL A 594 -25.55 -6.26 34.20
N VAL A 595 -26.80 -6.67 34.31
CA VAL A 595 -27.73 -6.96 33.20
C VAL A 595 -28.97 -6.08 33.39
N SER A 596 -29.48 -5.47 32.33
CA SER A 596 -30.70 -4.65 32.45
C SER A 596 -31.97 -5.52 32.55
N VAL A 597 -33.08 -4.94 32.98
CA VAL A 597 -34.38 -5.65 33.00
C VAL A 597 -34.78 -6.12 31.59
N ASP A 598 -34.51 -5.32 30.56
CA ASP A 598 -34.83 -5.69 29.18
C ASP A 598 -33.89 -6.77 28.63
N ASP A 599 -32.62 -6.76 29.04
CA ASP A 599 -31.71 -7.88 28.79
C ASP A 599 -32.22 -9.17 29.46
N GLY A 600 -32.73 -9.09 30.71
CA GLY A 600 -33.36 -10.21 31.40
C GLY A 600 -34.53 -10.81 30.61
N LYS A 601 -35.44 -9.96 30.11
CA LYS A 601 -36.53 -10.41 29.23
C LYS A 601 -36.02 -11.06 27.94
N LYS A 602 -34.93 -10.55 27.38
CA LYS A 602 -34.30 -11.14 26.20
C LYS A 602 -33.75 -12.53 26.51
N ILE A 603 -33.12 -12.73 27.66
CA ILE A 603 -32.69 -14.05 28.14
C ILE A 603 -33.90 -14.97 28.27
N GLU A 604 -34.97 -14.53 28.94
CA GLU A 604 -36.18 -15.33 29.15
C GLU A 604 -36.93 -15.72 27.86
N SER A 605 -36.71 -15.00 26.77
CA SER A 605 -37.32 -15.30 25.47
C SER A 605 -36.77 -16.58 24.81
N GLY A 606 -35.63 -17.11 25.28
CA GLY A 606 -35.08 -18.38 24.81
C GLY A 606 -36.01 -19.55 25.13
N LYS A 607 -36.15 -20.50 24.18
CA LYS A 607 -37.10 -21.63 24.31
C LYS A 607 -36.55 -22.74 25.20
N THR A 608 -35.24 -22.89 25.21
CA THR A 608 -34.52 -23.94 25.96
C THR A 608 -33.59 -23.30 26.99
N PRO A 609 -33.31 -23.97 28.14
CA PRO A 609 -32.32 -23.46 29.11
C PRO A 609 -30.98 -23.13 28.47
N GLN A 610 -30.53 -23.92 27.48
CA GLN A 610 -29.31 -23.68 26.74
C GLN A 610 -29.37 -22.38 25.92
N GLU A 611 -30.48 -22.10 25.22
CA GLU A 611 -30.66 -20.83 24.50
C GLU A 611 -30.64 -19.63 25.44
N LYS A 612 -31.28 -19.75 26.62
CA LYS A 612 -31.26 -18.72 27.65
C LYS A 612 -29.83 -18.48 28.17
N ASN A 613 -29.11 -19.55 28.51
CA ASN A 613 -27.72 -19.48 28.98
C ASN A 613 -26.75 -18.95 27.92
N ARG A 614 -26.95 -19.29 26.64
CA ARG A 614 -26.16 -18.70 25.52
C ARG A 614 -26.36 -17.19 25.45
N THR A 615 -27.61 -16.73 25.58
CA THR A 615 -27.94 -15.29 25.60
C THR A 615 -27.29 -14.59 26.79
N LEU A 616 -27.30 -15.23 27.97
CA LEU A 616 -26.61 -14.74 29.16
C LEU A 616 -25.09 -14.66 28.94
N MET A 617 -24.47 -15.70 28.39
CA MET A 617 -23.03 -15.72 28.10
C MET A 617 -22.60 -14.65 27.12
N ASP A 618 -23.39 -14.43 26.06
CA ASP A 618 -23.16 -13.37 25.10
C ASP A 618 -23.18 -11.97 25.77
N MET A 619 -24.05 -11.75 26.75
CA MET A 619 -24.05 -10.52 27.54
C MET A 619 -22.82 -10.42 28.43
N LEU A 620 -22.48 -11.47 29.18
CA LEU A 620 -21.34 -11.48 30.11
C LEU A 620 -20.00 -11.23 29.42
N LEU A 621 -19.79 -11.80 28.23
CA LEU A 621 -18.56 -11.60 27.45
C LEU A 621 -18.37 -10.16 26.93
N ARG A 622 -19.43 -9.35 26.96
CA ARG A 622 -19.40 -7.93 26.61
C ARG A 622 -19.32 -7.01 27.84
N LYS A 623 -19.52 -7.53 29.04
CA LYS A 623 -19.36 -6.78 30.29
C LYS A 623 -17.89 -6.69 30.69
N ASN A 624 -17.61 -5.78 31.63
CA ASN A 624 -16.29 -5.60 32.23
C ASN A 624 -16.03 -6.68 33.32
N GLU A 625 -14.85 -6.62 33.94
CA GLU A 625 -14.45 -7.55 34.99
C GLU A 625 -15.39 -7.54 36.21
N GLN A 626 -16.00 -6.39 36.52
CA GLN A 626 -16.99 -6.31 37.60
C GLN A 626 -18.21 -7.19 37.31
N GLY A 627 -18.72 -7.19 36.06
CA GLY A 627 -19.82 -8.05 35.66
C GLY A 627 -19.50 -9.54 35.79
N PHE A 628 -18.26 -9.92 35.46
CA PHE A 628 -17.76 -11.28 35.68
C PHE A 628 -17.72 -11.66 37.17
N ASN A 629 -17.21 -10.77 38.02
CA ASN A 629 -17.11 -11.04 39.46
C ASN A 629 -18.49 -11.18 40.12
N GLU A 630 -19.48 -10.35 39.73
CA GLU A 630 -20.86 -10.51 40.23
C GLU A 630 -21.53 -11.79 39.69
N PHE A 631 -21.19 -12.24 38.48
CA PHE A 631 -21.62 -13.54 37.97
C PHE A 631 -21.05 -14.69 38.81
N LEU A 632 -19.76 -14.68 39.14
CA LEU A 632 -19.17 -15.70 40.03
C LEU A 632 -19.83 -15.69 41.42
N LYS A 633 -20.12 -14.52 41.99
CA LYS A 633 -20.85 -14.40 43.26
C LYS A 633 -22.28 -14.93 43.15
N ALA A 634 -22.93 -14.76 42.01
CA ALA A 634 -24.25 -15.33 41.75
C ALA A 634 -24.21 -16.86 41.86
N LEU A 635 -23.22 -17.48 41.20
CA LEU A 635 -23.01 -18.93 41.24
C LEU A 635 -22.68 -19.43 42.64
N GLN A 636 -21.80 -18.73 43.37
CA GLN A 636 -21.40 -19.12 44.73
C GLN A 636 -22.52 -19.02 45.78
N LYS A 637 -23.57 -18.24 45.51
CA LYS A 637 -24.73 -18.16 46.42
C LYS A 637 -25.57 -19.43 46.40
N ASP A 638 -25.57 -20.14 45.28
CA ASP A 638 -26.22 -21.44 45.19
C ASP A 638 -25.16 -22.54 45.38
N SER A 639 -25.30 -23.33 46.44
CA SER A 639 -24.36 -24.42 46.73
C SER A 639 -24.21 -25.42 45.57
N ILE A 640 -25.20 -25.51 44.67
CA ILE A 640 -25.17 -26.38 43.50
C ILE A 640 -24.11 -25.91 42.48
N TYR A 641 -23.87 -24.59 42.37
CA TYR A 641 -22.97 -24.00 41.37
C TYR A 641 -21.64 -23.51 41.92
N ALA A 642 -21.42 -23.63 43.23
CA ALA A 642 -20.17 -23.21 43.88
C ALA A 642 -18.93 -23.85 43.24
N ASP A 643 -18.98 -25.15 42.93
CA ASP A 643 -17.89 -25.87 42.27
C ASP A 643 -17.62 -25.36 40.85
N LEU A 644 -18.68 -25.02 40.10
CA LEU A 644 -18.54 -24.44 38.76
C LEU A 644 -17.93 -23.04 38.81
N ALA A 645 -18.34 -22.21 39.78
CA ALA A 645 -17.77 -20.89 39.99
C ALA A 645 -16.25 -20.96 40.25
N ASP A 646 -15.86 -21.85 41.18
CA ASP A 646 -14.47 -22.13 41.52
C ASP A 646 -13.68 -22.63 40.30
N GLN A 647 -14.29 -23.51 39.49
CA GLN A 647 -13.68 -24.03 38.27
C GLN A 647 -13.42 -22.91 37.25
N ILE A 648 -14.39 -22.02 37.02
CA ILE A 648 -14.26 -20.89 36.10
C ILE A 648 -13.16 -19.94 36.58
N GLU A 649 -13.17 -19.57 37.86
CA GLU A 649 -12.19 -18.66 38.45
C GLU A 649 -10.76 -19.21 38.37
N LYS A 650 -10.58 -20.51 38.63
CA LYS A 650 -9.28 -21.20 38.64
C LYS A 650 -8.86 -21.75 37.27
N THR A 651 -9.64 -21.51 36.22
CA THR A 651 -9.31 -22.00 34.87
C THR A 651 -7.97 -21.42 34.42
N GLU A 652 -7.04 -22.32 34.08
CA GLU A 652 -5.73 -21.98 33.56
C GLU A 652 -5.86 -21.30 32.19
N VAL A 653 -5.20 -20.16 32.05
CA VAL A 653 -5.14 -19.39 30.81
C VAL A 653 -3.69 -19.34 30.36
N THR A 654 -3.43 -19.90 29.19
CA THR A 654 -2.10 -19.92 28.57
C THR A 654 -1.89 -18.70 27.68
N SER A 655 -0.64 -18.41 27.30
CA SER A 655 -0.35 -17.39 26.29
C SER A 655 -0.96 -17.74 24.92
N THR A 656 -1.03 -19.03 24.58
CA THR A 656 -1.68 -19.52 23.36
C THR A 656 -3.18 -19.21 23.37
N ASP A 657 -3.87 -19.40 24.50
CA ASP A 657 -5.30 -19.08 24.64
C ASP A 657 -5.56 -17.58 24.34
N MET A 658 -4.73 -16.71 24.91
CA MET A 658 -4.82 -15.25 24.73
C MET A 658 -4.53 -14.87 23.27
N ALA A 659 -3.51 -15.47 22.67
CA ALA A 659 -3.13 -15.22 21.28
C ALA A 659 -4.22 -15.65 20.30
N THR A 660 -4.82 -16.83 20.51
CA THR A 660 -5.91 -17.35 19.67
C THR A 660 -7.12 -16.44 19.76
N LEU A 661 -7.58 -16.09 20.97
CA LEU A 661 -8.75 -15.23 21.12
C LEU A 661 -8.49 -13.80 20.61
N TYR A 662 -7.28 -13.27 20.80
CA TYR A 662 -6.90 -11.96 20.27
C TYR A 662 -7.00 -11.90 18.75
N LYS A 663 -6.64 -12.99 18.06
CA LYS A 663 -6.79 -13.09 16.61
C LYS A 663 -8.26 -13.07 16.17
N CYS A 664 -9.16 -13.68 16.95
CA CYS A 664 -10.61 -13.64 16.66
C CYS A 664 -11.22 -12.23 16.82
N LEU A 665 -10.64 -11.39 17.69
CA LEU A 665 -11.14 -10.04 17.96
C LEU A 665 -10.67 -8.98 16.94
N LYS A 666 -9.80 -9.34 15.99
CA LYS A 666 -9.29 -8.46 14.93
C LYS A 666 -9.95 -8.77 13.58
#